data_AF-A0A851BCJ9-F1
#
_entry.id   AF-A0A851BCJ9-F1
#
_cell.length_a   1.000
_cell.length_b   1.000
_cell.length_c   1.000
_cell.angle_alpha   90.00
_cell.angle_beta   90.00
_cell.angle_gamma   90.00
#
_symmetry.space_group_name_H-M   'P 1'
#
loop_
_entity.id
_entity.type
_entity.pdbx_description
1 polymer ?
#
loop_
_entity_poly.entity_id
_entity_poly.type
_entity_poly.pdbx_seq_one_letter_code
_entity_poly.pdbx_strand_id
1 'polypeptide(L)'
;MAPLGEETPLIGGRSCSLSSAESGTLQVFLYHRGTPAPRGAPGSAAGTLSFSFGQYTAEELCVRAARACGVLPVCHPLFALATEDLSCWFPPNHLFTVDESRSQLVVYRIRFFFPNWYGLGQCHRFQLLNDRASPVLDYPVIDYLFAQSRSDFLEGRVAVGLSLPTQEQCLSLAVLDMLRIASEQRQSPAQVCSRVSYKSCLPAPLRRQIQQHNFVTRQRLRRRFGKSLRRLGSCRPDGPHLKLKYLLDLERLQRRRTEEIFHVRSPGSAAPIAIHVSGDSGVAWSCGGSEVLRGGWVRRGELRDGLVTPAVPSQSRQHFCDFPDIADISIKQAASRDGGPVENRLVTLTKADNRVLVRPGRGWGARGGLGGDKGVTARLAQEVEFPTLREARSFVALLDGYYRLTADAQHYFCREVAPPRLLEDLENQCHGPISAEFAVNKLEAAGGAPGLFLLRRSPQDFDSYLLTVCVQTRSGRDYRRCRIRRDEDGHLWLSGVARRFCSLRELLGTYGHRGLQAEGAQMRLEVACPPRPKGGHRGLWGVAQGDRDSPWRCPRVPQGESLGQGSFTQIYKGVRRDQDEEEGPRQTPVVLKVMDSSHRNCLESFLEAASTMSQLSHKHLVLLHGVSLGKDSECHGRRDPRAPPEPFAGPPLSPAWPPGVMVQEHVRHGPLDLYLRKNRAAVTTGWKLTVAKQLAYALNYL
;
A
#
# COMPACT_ATOMS: atom_id res chain seq x y z
N MET A 1 -17.27 -3.34 -55.24
CA MET A 1 -18.04 -2.62 -54.19
C MET A 1 -17.05 -1.99 -53.22
N ALA A 2 -17.17 -0.67 -53.02
CA ALA A 2 -16.21 0.20 -52.34
C ALA A 2 -15.89 -0.19 -50.88
N PRO A 3 -14.71 0.17 -50.35
CA PRO A 3 -14.38 -0.07 -48.94
C PRO A 3 -15.12 0.95 -48.07
N LEU A 4 -16.00 0.47 -47.20
CA LEU A 4 -16.68 1.31 -46.21
C LEU A 4 -15.70 1.67 -45.08
N GLY A 5 -15.61 2.98 -44.83
CA GLY A 5 -14.59 3.64 -44.04
C GLY A 5 -14.53 3.24 -42.57
N GLU A 6 -13.31 3.35 -42.04
CA GLU A 6 -13.02 3.40 -40.62
C GLU A 6 -13.62 4.67 -40.01
N GLU A 7 -14.65 4.57 -39.18
CA GLU A 7 -14.98 5.61 -38.19
C GLU A 7 -15.40 5.01 -36.83
N THR A 8 -14.55 5.27 -35.82
CA THR A 8 -14.80 5.43 -34.36
C THR A 8 -15.20 4.26 -33.43
N PRO A 9 -14.86 4.31 -32.11
CA PRO A 9 -13.81 5.08 -31.42
C PRO A 9 -12.86 4.13 -30.67
N LEU A 10 -11.65 3.97 -31.18
CA LEU A 10 -10.49 3.70 -30.33
C LEU A 10 -10.03 5.07 -29.81
N ILE A 11 -9.48 5.16 -28.60
CA ILE A 11 -8.76 6.35 -28.12
C ILE A 11 -7.61 6.56 -29.12
N GLY A 12 -7.90 7.32 -30.17
CA GLY A 12 -6.91 7.85 -31.08
C GLY A 12 -5.98 8.72 -30.26
N GLY A 13 -4.78 8.90 -30.78
CA GLY A 13 -4.01 10.10 -30.47
C GLY A 13 -4.87 11.31 -30.83
N ARG A 14 -5.76 11.70 -29.92
CA ARG A 14 -5.96 13.10 -29.66
C ARG A 14 -4.66 13.53 -29.01
N SER A 15 -3.74 14.00 -29.85
CA SER A 15 -3.43 15.42 -29.75
C SER A 15 -4.77 16.10 -29.51
N CYS A 16 -5.19 16.20 -28.24
CA CYS A 16 -6.10 17.26 -27.94
C CYS A 16 -5.22 18.47 -28.27
N SER A 17 -5.43 19.02 -29.44
CA SER A 17 -5.56 20.45 -29.52
C SER A 17 -6.63 20.81 -28.48
N LEU A 18 -6.25 20.87 -27.19
CA LEU A 18 -6.91 21.70 -26.20
C LEU A 18 -6.57 23.15 -26.57
N SER A 19 -6.73 23.54 -27.85
CA SER A 19 -6.68 24.92 -28.30
C SER A 19 -7.98 25.66 -27.96
N SER A 20 -8.75 25.10 -27.02
CA SER A 20 -9.84 25.73 -26.30
C SER A 20 -9.60 25.58 -24.79
N ALA A 21 -8.34 25.44 -24.34
CA ALA A 21 -8.03 25.99 -23.03
C ALA A 21 -8.33 27.48 -23.17
N GLU A 22 -9.40 27.95 -22.52
CA GLU A 22 -9.54 29.38 -22.25
C GLU A 22 -8.17 29.83 -21.72
N SER A 23 -7.56 30.80 -22.40
CA SER A 23 -6.24 31.31 -22.05
C SER A 23 -6.25 31.67 -20.56
N GLY A 24 -5.25 31.17 -19.83
CA GLY A 24 -5.11 31.44 -18.40
C GLY A 24 -5.91 30.52 -17.48
N THR A 25 -5.84 29.20 -17.74
CA THR A 25 -6.45 28.18 -16.86
C THR A 25 -5.44 27.14 -16.39
N LEU A 26 -5.52 26.78 -15.10
CA LEU A 26 -4.84 25.61 -14.54
C LEU A 26 -5.80 24.42 -14.54
N GLN A 27 -5.38 23.33 -15.14
CA GLN A 27 -6.16 22.11 -15.29
C GLN A 27 -5.54 20.98 -14.45
N VAL A 28 -6.38 20.29 -13.68
CA VAL A 28 -5.99 19.08 -12.93
C VAL A 28 -6.68 17.87 -13.55
N PHE A 29 -5.90 16.98 -14.16
CA PHE A 29 -6.39 15.75 -14.75
C PHE A 29 -6.62 14.66 -13.70
N LEU A 30 -7.77 13.98 -13.81
CA LEU A 30 -8.20 12.88 -12.94
C LEU A 30 -8.39 11.60 -13.78
N TYR A 31 -7.72 10.51 -13.41
CA TYR A 31 -7.89 9.21 -14.07
C TYR A 31 -9.27 8.60 -13.82
N HIS A 32 -9.85 8.88 -12.66
CA HIS A 32 -11.18 8.44 -12.27
C HIS A 32 -11.91 9.56 -11.52
N ARG A 33 -13.15 9.87 -11.92
CA ARG A 33 -14.10 10.66 -11.11
C ARG A 33 -15.00 9.72 -10.34
N GLY A 34 -15.34 10.08 -9.10
CA GLY A 34 -16.38 9.40 -8.35
C GLY A 34 -17.73 9.53 -9.07
N THR A 35 -18.66 8.61 -8.80
CA THR A 35 -20.02 8.68 -9.36
C THR A 35 -20.66 10.05 -9.06
N PRO A 36 -21.10 10.81 -10.09
CA PRO A 36 -21.83 12.04 -9.85
C PRO A 36 -23.24 11.73 -9.32
N ALA A 37 -23.77 12.61 -8.47
CA ALA A 37 -25.20 12.75 -8.25
C ALA A 37 -25.92 12.95 -9.60
N PRO A 38 -27.21 12.60 -9.72
CA PRO A 38 -27.81 12.25 -11.00
C PRO A 38 -28.07 13.49 -11.85
N ARG A 39 -27.38 13.58 -13.00
CA ARG A 39 -27.88 13.95 -14.35
C ARG A 39 -26.72 14.38 -15.24
N GLY A 40 -26.53 13.67 -16.35
CA GLY A 40 -25.79 14.18 -17.51
C GLY A 40 -24.62 13.30 -17.98
N ALA A 41 -24.81 12.67 -19.15
CA ALA A 41 -23.84 12.02 -20.04
C ALA A 41 -23.19 10.69 -19.57
N PRO A 42 -23.49 9.55 -20.25
CA PRO A 42 -22.76 8.31 -20.08
C PRO A 42 -21.48 8.34 -20.92
N GLY A 43 -20.31 8.27 -20.28
CA GLY A 43 -19.06 7.90 -20.96
C GLY A 43 -17.91 8.92 -20.87
N SER A 44 -17.35 9.11 -19.68
CA SER A 44 -15.89 9.24 -19.50
C SER A 44 -15.57 9.10 -18.01
N ALA A 45 -14.89 8.02 -17.62
CA ALA A 45 -14.45 7.83 -16.24
C ALA A 45 -13.33 8.80 -15.84
N ALA A 46 -12.57 9.33 -16.79
CA ALA A 46 -11.56 10.36 -16.58
C ALA A 46 -12.18 11.76 -16.72
N GLY A 47 -11.66 12.74 -15.98
CA GLY A 47 -12.13 14.11 -16.05
C GLY A 47 -11.09 15.14 -15.65
N THR A 48 -11.41 16.41 -15.87
CA THR A 48 -10.53 17.54 -15.55
C THR A 48 -11.23 18.48 -14.57
N LEU A 49 -10.49 19.08 -13.66
CA LEU A 49 -10.90 20.24 -12.87
C LEU A 49 -10.18 21.47 -13.41
N SER A 50 -10.89 22.56 -13.65
CA SER A 50 -10.34 23.81 -14.16
C SER A 50 -10.35 24.88 -13.09
N PHE A 51 -9.28 25.65 -13.01
CA PHE A 51 -9.05 26.73 -12.07
C PHE A 51 -8.65 27.98 -12.85
N SER A 52 -9.27 29.11 -12.53
CA SER A 52 -9.06 30.41 -13.18
C SER A 52 -8.07 31.27 -12.37
N PHE A 53 -8.03 32.58 -12.64
CA PHE A 53 -7.12 33.55 -12.01
C PHE A 53 -7.01 33.39 -10.49
N GLY A 54 -5.78 33.27 -10.00
CA GLY A 54 -5.50 33.15 -8.57
C GLY A 54 -4.21 32.41 -8.25
N GLN A 55 -3.99 32.19 -6.95
CA GLN A 55 -2.90 31.38 -6.43
C GLN A 55 -3.47 30.15 -5.72
N TYR A 56 -2.95 28.97 -6.06
CA TYR A 56 -3.41 27.70 -5.49
C TYR A 56 -2.21 26.88 -5.02
N THR A 57 -2.30 26.34 -3.81
CA THR A 57 -1.29 25.37 -3.35
C THR A 57 -1.57 23.99 -3.96
N ALA A 58 -0.52 23.19 -4.17
CA ALA A 58 -0.67 21.81 -4.64
C ALA A 58 -1.56 20.98 -3.70
N GLU A 59 -1.46 21.18 -2.39
CA GLU A 59 -2.31 20.51 -1.40
C GLU A 59 -3.79 20.90 -1.55
N GLU A 60 -4.11 22.18 -1.78
CA GLU A 60 -5.48 22.62 -2.01
C GLU A 60 -6.09 21.96 -3.25
N LEU A 61 -5.34 21.95 -4.35
CA LEU A 61 -5.74 21.30 -5.60
C LEU A 61 -5.92 19.79 -5.40
N CYS A 62 -5.03 19.13 -4.65
CA CYS A 62 -5.18 17.72 -4.27
C CYS A 62 -6.44 17.48 -3.42
N VAL A 63 -6.82 18.39 -2.54
CA VAL A 63 -8.07 18.27 -1.76
C VAL A 63 -9.29 18.39 -2.68
N ARG A 64 -9.30 19.34 -3.63
CA ARG A 64 -10.41 19.45 -4.60
C ARG A 64 -10.50 18.22 -5.50
N ALA A 65 -9.35 17.69 -5.94
CA ALA A 65 -9.26 16.44 -6.68
C ALA A 65 -9.77 15.24 -5.86
N ALA A 66 -9.32 15.11 -4.61
CA ALA A 66 -9.77 14.05 -3.71
C ALA A 66 -11.30 14.03 -3.55
N ARG A 67 -11.92 15.19 -3.32
CA ARG A 67 -13.38 15.33 -3.26
C ARG A 67 -14.06 14.87 -4.55
N ALA A 68 -13.58 15.32 -5.71
CA ALA A 68 -14.12 14.94 -7.01
C ALA A 68 -13.98 13.44 -7.32
N CYS A 69 -12.99 12.79 -6.71
CA CYS A 69 -12.72 11.35 -6.83
C CYS A 69 -13.40 10.50 -5.75
N GLY A 70 -14.04 11.11 -4.73
CA GLY A 70 -14.57 10.39 -3.58
C GLY A 70 -13.50 9.83 -2.63
N VAL A 71 -12.26 10.33 -2.71
CA VAL A 71 -11.15 9.92 -1.84
C VAL A 71 -11.32 10.57 -0.47
N LEU A 72 -11.33 9.75 0.58
CA LEU A 72 -11.47 10.22 1.95
C LEU A 72 -10.18 10.89 2.48
N PRO A 73 -10.28 11.81 3.47
CA PRO A 73 -9.13 12.47 4.08
C PRO A 73 -8.03 11.52 4.58
N VAL A 74 -8.43 10.31 4.98
CA VAL A 74 -7.54 9.26 5.45
C VAL A 74 -6.63 8.67 4.38
N CYS A 75 -7.07 8.66 3.11
CA CYS A 75 -6.31 8.14 1.96
C CYS A 75 -5.66 9.27 1.15
N HIS A 76 -6.06 10.51 1.36
CA HIS A 76 -5.53 11.69 0.69
C HIS A 76 -3.99 11.81 0.70
N PRO A 77 -3.27 11.49 1.79
CA PRO A 77 -1.81 11.54 1.81
C PRO A 77 -1.11 10.62 0.81
N LEU A 78 -1.81 9.66 0.19
CA LEU A 78 -1.26 8.80 -0.85
C LEU A 78 -1.11 9.51 -2.21
N PHE A 79 -1.76 10.66 -2.38
CA PHE A 79 -1.85 11.37 -3.65
C PHE A 79 -0.95 12.61 -3.71
N ALA A 80 -0.53 12.95 -4.93
CA ALA A 80 0.19 14.17 -5.23
C ALA A 80 -0.11 14.65 -6.67
N LEU A 81 0.39 15.84 -7.02
CA LEU A 81 0.36 16.37 -8.37
C LEU A 81 1.70 16.12 -9.08
N ALA A 82 1.61 15.73 -10.34
CA ALA A 82 2.73 15.61 -11.25
C ALA A 82 2.55 16.49 -12.49
N THR A 83 3.64 16.74 -13.21
CA THR A 83 3.59 17.27 -14.58
C THR A 83 2.88 16.27 -15.51
N GLU A 84 2.35 16.73 -16.65
CA GLU A 84 1.66 15.86 -17.62
C GLU A 84 2.52 14.67 -18.10
N ASP A 85 3.80 14.93 -18.32
CA ASP A 85 4.79 13.96 -18.75
C ASP A 85 5.35 13.08 -17.61
N LEU A 86 4.92 13.34 -16.36
CA LEU A 86 5.40 12.68 -15.14
C LEU A 86 6.92 12.82 -14.91
N SER A 87 7.55 13.83 -15.53
CA SER A 87 8.96 14.11 -15.31
C SER A 87 9.25 14.63 -13.90
N CYS A 88 8.27 15.24 -13.24
CA CYS A 88 8.45 15.76 -11.90
C CYS A 88 7.13 15.80 -11.10
N TRP A 89 7.26 15.69 -9.78
CA TRP A 89 6.16 15.87 -8.83
C TRP A 89 6.29 17.20 -8.09
N PHE A 90 5.14 17.75 -7.68
CA PHE A 90 5.09 19.00 -6.93
C PHE A 90 5.02 18.71 -5.42
N PRO A 91 5.80 19.42 -4.58
CA PRO A 91 5.61 19.36 -3.13
C PRO A 91 4.23 19.95 -2.76
N PRO A 92 3.64 19.55 -1.63
CA PRO A 92 2.29 19.97 -1.24
C PRO A 92 2.13 21.48 -1.03
N ASN A 93 3.20 22.18 -0.67
CA ASN A 93 3.23 23.64 -0.53
C ASN A 93 3.57 24.38 -1.84
N HIS A 94 3.72 23.69 -2.98
CA HIS A 94 3.99 24.36 -4.25
C HIS A 94 2.85 25.30 -4.62
N LEU A 95 3.18 26.55 -4.93
CA LEU A 95 2.21 27.59 -5.29
C LEU A 95 2.12 27.70 -6.81
N PHE A 96 0.97 27.30 -7.35
CA PHE A 96 0.61 27.58 -8.74
C PHE A 96 0.04 29.00 -8.83
N THR A 97 0.60 29.80 -9.72
CA THR A 97 0.06 31.12 -10.07
C THR A 97 -0.60 31.01 -11.43
N VAL A 98 -1.90 31.30 -11.50
CA VAL A 98 -2.69 31.26 -12.73
C VAL A 98 -2.90 32.68 -13.20
N ASP A 99 -2.30 33.00 -14.35
CA ASP A 99 -2.41 34.29 -15.03
C ASP A 99 -2.97 34.11 -16.45
N GLU A 100 -3.30 35.20 -17.15
CA GLU A 100 -3.86 35.16 -18.51
C GLU A 100 -2.88 34.63 -19.57
N SER A 101 -1.59 34.49 -19.23
CA SER A 101 -0.52 34.25 -20.20
C SER A 101 -0.31 32.78 -20.55
N ARG A 102 -0.63 31.85 -19.63
CA ARG A 102 -0.32 30.42 -19.79
C ARG A 102 -1.36 29.51 -19.18
N SER A 103 -1.79 28.52 -19.95
CA SER A 103 -2.56 27.39 -19.43
C SER A 103 -1.63 26.24 -19.06
N GLN A 104 -1.82 25.66 -17.88
CA GLN A 104 -0.99 24.58 -17.35
C GLN A 104 -1.84 23.34 -17.05
N LEU A 105 -1.37 22.16 -17.44
CA LEU A 105 -1.98 20.88 -17.10
C LEU A 105 -1.10 20.14 -16.09
N VAL A 106 -1.69 19.76 -14.96
CA VAL A 106 -1.09 18.89 -13.95
C VAL A 106 -1.96 17.66 -13.75
N VAL A 107 -1.36 16.59 -13.22
CA VAL A 107 -1.99 15.29 -13.13
C VAL A 107 -2.08 14.87 -11.67
N TYR A 108 -3.29 14.63 -11.18
CA TYR A 108 -3.53 14.05 -9.85
C TYR A 108 -3.25 12.55 -9.91
N ARG A 109 -2.41 12.03 -9.01
CA ARG A 109 -1.98 10.63 -9.04
C ARG A 109 -1.71 10.08 -7.65
N ILE A 110 -1.91 8.78 -7.47
CA ILE A 110 -1.33 8.04 -6.36
C ILE A 110 0.18 8.02 -6.58
N ARG A 111 0.91 8.64 -5.63
CA ARG A 111 2.37 8.72 -5.62
C ARG A 111 2.95 7.74 -4.61
N PHE A 112 2.41 7.77 -3.39
CA PHE A 112 2.87 6.92 -2.30
C PHE A 112 2.12 5.61 -2.36
N PHE A 113 2.84 4.55 -2.68
CA PHE A 113 2.27 3.22 -2.83
C PHE A 113 3.13 2.18 -2.13
N PHE A 114 2.46 1.20 -1.54
CA PHE A 114 3.06 0.05 -0.89
C PHE A 114 2.67 -1.19 -1.70
N PRO A 115 3.62 -1.89 -2.34
CA PRO A 115 3.37 -3.19 -2.95
C PRO A 115 2.72 -4.15 -1.96
N ASN A 116 2.09 -5.20 -2.48
CA ASN A 116 1.50 -6.24 -1.63
C ASN A 116 0.48 -5.68 -0.61
N TRP A 117 -0.25 -4.63 -1.01
CA TRP A 117 -1.30 -4.00 -0.20
C TRP A 117 -2.58 -4.85 -0.09
N TYR A 118 -2.62 -5.99 -0.78
CA TYR A 118 -3.72 -6.94 -0.82
C TYR A 118 -3.29 -8.23 -0.11
N GLY A 119 -4.18 -8.82 0.69
CA GLY A 119 -3.93 -10.08 1.41
C GLY A 119 -3.57 -9.91 2.89
N LEU A 120 -3.79 -10.96 3.66
CA LEU A 120 -3.57 -11.00 5.11
C LEU A 120 -2.10 -11.35 5.42
N GLY A 121 -1.39 -10.47 6.14
CA GLY A 121 0.04 -10.63 6.47
C GLY A 121 0.99 -9.70 5.71
N GLN A 122 0.46 -8.78 4.90
CA GLN A 122 1.23 -7.77 4.16
C GLN A 122 0.75 -6.36 4.53
N CYS A 123 1.28 -5.30 3.90
CA CYS A 123 1.18 -3.90 4.35
C CYS A 123 -0.20 -3.56 4.93
N HIS A 124 -0.27 -3.06 6.17
CA HIS A 124 -1.53 -2.77 6.85
C HIS A 124 -1.55 -1.36 7.40
N ARG A 125 -2.76 -0.81 7.53
CA ARG A 125 -2.97 0.41 8.29
C ARG A 125 -3.12 0.06 9.77
N PHE A 126 -2.31 0.65 10.63
CA PHE A 126 -2.40 0.43 12.07
C PHE A 126 -3.71 1.01 12.60
N GLN A 127 -4.54 0.12 13.15
CA GLN A 127 -5.60 0.42 14.10
C GLN A 127 -5.23 -0.32 15.41
N LEU A 128 -5.68 0.19 16.55
CA LEU A 128 -5.22 -0.24 17.88
C LEU A 128 -5.23 -1.75 18.16
N LEU A 129 -4.42 -2.10 19.17
CA LEU A 129 -4.05 -3.40 19.74
C LEU A 129 -5.24 -4.37 19.99
N ASN A 130 -5.78 -4.97 18.92
CA ASN A 130 -6.37 -6.32 18.84
C ASN A 130 -6.97 -6.55 17.42
N ASP A 131 -6.10 -6.99 16.52
CA ASP A 131 -6.38 -7.97 15.47
C ASP A 131 -7.52 -7.74 14.47
N ARG A 132 -7.52 -6.60 13.75
CA ARG A 132 -8.10 -6.51 12.40
C ARG A 132 -7.24 -5.66 11.49
N ALA A 133 -6.64 -6.26 10.46
CA ALA A 133 -6.12 -5.52 9.32
C ALA A 133 -7.29 -4.83 8.61
N SER A 134 -7.39 -3.51 8.71
CA SER A 134 -8.27 -2.72 7.85
C SER A 134 -7.67 -2.69 6.45
N PRO A 135 -8.46 -2.82 5.37
CA PRO A 135 -7.93 -2.77 4.01
C PRO A 135 -7.15 -1.47 3.81
N VAL A 136 -5.97 -1.59 3.20
CA VAL A 136 -5.08 -0.46 2.92
C VAL A 136 -5.83 0.59 2.12
N LEU A 137 -6.54 0.18 1.07
CA LEU A 137 -7.21 1.10 0.15
C LEU A 137 -8.73 0.91 0.24
N ASP A 138 -9.46 2.02 0.23
CA ASP A 138 -10.91 2.03 0.06
C ASP A 138 -11.28 1.86 -1.43
N TYR A 139 -12.56 1.57 -1.71
CA TYR A 139 -13.02 1.36 -3.08
C TYR A 139 -12.75 2.54 -4.04
N PRO A 140 -12.98 3.81 -3.67
CA PRO A 140 -12.63 4.95 -4.52
C PRO A 140 -11.15 5.01 -4.87
N VAL A 141 -10.26 4.70 -3.93
CA VAL A 141 -8.81 4.68 -4.20
C VAL A 141 -8.43 3.48 -5.08
N ILE A 142 -9.06 2.31 -4.91
CA ILE A 142 -8.86 1.15 -5.80
C ILE A 142 -9.31 1.49 -7.23
N ASP A 143 -10.46 2.15 -7.38
CA ASP A 143 -10.97 2.57 -8.69
C ASP A 143 -10.04 3.58 -9.37
N TYR A 144 -9.49 4.51 -8.59
CA TYR A 144 -8.50 5.46 -9.07
C TYR A 144 -7.19 4.76 -9.47
N LEU A 145 -6.68 3.87 -8.61
CA LEU A 145 -5.47 3.09 -8.85
C LEU A 145 -5.61 2.23 -10.10
N PHE A 146 -6.76 1.60 -10.31
CA PHE A 146 -7.09 0.86 -11.51
C PHE A 146 -7.03 1.75 -12.76
N ALA A 147 -7.71 2.90 -12.73
CA ALA A 147 -7.74 3.80 -13.88
C ALA A 147 -6.35 4.36 -14.22
N GLN A 148 -5.60 4.80 -13.21
CA GLN A 148 -4.20 5.23 -13.33
C GLN A 148 -3.34 4.11 -13.93
N SER A 149 -3.48 2.89 -13.41
CA SER A 149 -2.69 1.75 -13.82
C SER A 149 -2.96 1.24 -15.21
N ARG A 150 -4.23 1.21 -15.56
CA ARG A 150 -4.67 0.89 -16.91
C ARG A 150 -4.14 1.92 -17.90
N SER A 151 -4.19 3.22 -17.60
CA SER A 151 -3.65 4.26 -18.49
C SER A 151 -2.15 4.05 -18.73
N ASP A 152 -1.38 3.91 -17.65
CA ASP A 152 0.07 3.69 -17.73
C ASP A 152 0.43 2.45 -18.56
N PHE A 153 -0.32 1.36 -18.36
CA PHE A 153 -0.15 0.11 -19.11
C PHE A 153 -0.45 0.29 -20.61
N LEU A 154 -1.59 0.88 -20.97
CA LEU A 154 -2.02 1.02 -22.35
C LEU A 154 -1.14 1.98 -23.16
N GLU A 155 -0.70 3.07 -22.51
CA GLU A 155 0.20 4.07 -23.09
C GLU A 155 1.64 3.56 -23.24
N GLY A 156 1.97 2.41 -22.66
CA GLY A 156 3.32 1.86 -22.69
C GLY A 156 4.31 2.62 -21.80
N ARG A 157 3.80 3.35 -20.79
CA ARG A 157 4.64 3.94 -19.74
C ARG A 157 5.26 2.86 -18.85
N VAL A 158 4.68 1.67 -18.85
CA VAL A 158 5.31 0.50 -18.26
C VAL A 158 5.97 -0.36 -19.34
N ALA A 159 7.27 -0.57 -19.18
CA ALA A 159 8.03 -1.48 -20.03
C ALA A 159 7.54 -2.92 -19.80
N VAL A 160 6.93 -3.48 -20.83
CA VAL A 160 6.45 -4.86 -20.84
C VAL A 160 7.25 -5.61 -21.90
N GLY A 161 7.97 -6.65 -21.49
CA GLY A 161 8.72 -7.50 -22.41
C GLY A 161 7.80 -8.11 -23.47
N LEU A 162 8.31 -8.33 -24.69
CA LEU A 162 7.52 -8.89 -25.79
C LEU A 162 7.66 -10.42 -25.90
N SER A 163 8.05 -11.10 -24.82
CA SER A 163 8.14 -12.56 -24.76
C SER A 163 6.75 -13.20 -24.82
N LEU A 164 6.67 -14.45 -25.30
CA LEU A 164 5.39 -15.15 -25.43
C LEU A 164 4.60 -15.25 -24.09
N PRO A 165 5.21 -15.57 -22.94
CA PRO A 165 4.49 -15.59 -21.65
C PRO A 165 3.91 -14.22 -21.28
N THR A 166 4.67 -13.16 -21.52
CA THR A 166 4.23 -11.79 -21.23
C THR A 166 3.10 -11.34 -22.15
N GLN A 167 3.11 -11.77 -23.42
CA GLN A 167 2.00 -11.55 -24.34
C GLN A 167 0.71 -12.24 -23.86
N GLU A 168 0.79 -13.48 -23.38
CA GLU A 168 -0.38 -14.20 -22.84
C GLU A 168 -0.94 -13.53 -21.58
N GLN A 169 -0.09 -13.01 -20.71
CA GLN A 169 -0.50 -12.22 -19.54
C GLN A 169 -1.19 -10.90 -19.96
N CYS A 170 -0.66 -10.18 -20.95
CA CYS A 170 -1.31 -8.97 -21.49
C CYS A 170 -2.69 -9.27 -22.10
N LEU A 171 -2.83 -10.38 -22.81
CA LEU A 171 -4.12 -10.81 -23.35
C LEU A 171 -5.10 -11.16 -22.24
N SER A 172 -4.62 -11.75 -21.14
CA SER A 172 -5.43 -12.05 -19.96
C SER A 172 -5.93 -10.77 -19.28
N LEU A 173 -5.07 -9.76 -19.14
CA LEU A 173 -5.45 -8.41 -18.68
C LEU A 173 -6.50 -7.76 -19.60
N ALA A 174 -6.35 -7.90 -20.92
CA ALA A 174 -7.35 -7.41 -21.87
C ALA A 174 -8.71 -8.12 -21.74
N VAL A 175 -8.73 -9.42 -21.43
CA VAL A 175 -9.97 -10.14 -21.13
C VAL A 175 -10.63 -9.57 -19.86
N LEU A 176 -9.86 -9.37 -18.78
CA LEU A 176 -10.37 -8.78 -17.54
C LEU A 176 -10.95 -7.38 -17.78
N ASP A 177 -10.26 -6.53 -18.56
CA ASP A 177 -10.73 -5.19 -18.88
C ASP A 177 -12.02 -5.19 -19.71
N MET A 178 -12.13 -6.07 -20.71
CA MET A 178 -13.38 -6.20 -21.49
C MET A 178 -14.54 -6.78 -20.68
N LEU A 179 -14.28 -7.72 -19.75
CA LEU A 179 -15.30 -8.20 -18.81
C LEU A 179 -15.74 -7.09 -17.85
N ARG A 180 -14.81 -6.25 -17.41
CA ARG A 180 -15.11 -5.10 -16.57
C ARG A 180 -16.01 -4.11 -17.30
N ILE A 181 -15.70 -3.78 -18.55
CA ILE A 181 -16.55 -2.93 -19.40
C ILE A 181 -17.96 -3.54 -19.50
N ALA A 182 -18.06 -4.85 -19.74
CA ALA A 182 -19.34 -5.55 -19.82
C ALA A 182 -20.12 -5.46 -18.50
N SER A 183 -19.46 -5.68 -17.36
CA SER A 183 -20.05 -5.63 -16.02
C SER A 183 -20.55 -4.23 -15.66
N GLU A 184 -19.69 -3.20 -15.82
CA GLU A 184 -20.04 -1.80 -15.49
C GLU A 184 -21.14 -1.24 -16.40
N GLN A 185 -21.14 -1.57 -17.69
CA GLN A 185 -22.15 -1.11 -18.65
C GLN A 185 -23.42 -1.99 -18.66
N ARG A 186 -23.48 -3.04 -17.83
CA ARG A 186 -24.55 -4.04 -17.81
C ARG A 186 -24.83 -4.63 -19.21
N GLN A 187 -23.77 -4.89 -19.97
CA GLN A 187 -23.83 -5.46 -21.32
C GLN A 187 -23.28 -6.89 -21.32
N SER A 188 -23.69 -7.68 -22.31
CA SER A 188 -23.09 -8.99 -22.55
C SER A 188 -21.67 -8.85 -23.14
N PRO A 189 -20.75 -9.79 -22.88
CA PRO A 189 -19.42 -9.78 -23.49
C PRO A 189 -19.43 -9.78 -25.03
N ALA A 190 -20.51 -10.29 -25.64
CA ALA A 190 -20.70 -10.28 -27.09
C ALA A 190 -20.98 -8.85 -27.62
N GLN A 191 -21.81 -8.08 -26.93
CA GLN A 191 -22.08 -6.67 -27.26
C GLN A 191 -20.83 -5.80 -27.08
N VAL A 192 -20.03 -6.06 -26.04
CA VAL A 192 -18.76 -5.35 -25.86
C VAL A 192 -17.78 -5.71 -26.98
N CYS A 193 -17.69 -6.99 -27.38
CA CYS A 193 -16.83 -7.43 -28.49
C CYS A 193 -17.15 -6.79 -29.85
N SER A 194 -18.39 -6.37 -30.09
CA SER A 194 -18.75 -5.73 -31.36
C SER A 194 -18.34 -4.27 -31.40
N ARG A 195 -18.19 -3.61 -30.24
CA ARG A 195 -17.86 -2.19 -30.12
C ARG A 195 -16.42 -1.92 -29.72
N VAL A 196 -15.85 -2.77 -28.88
CA VAL A 196 -14.50 -2.61 -28.31
C VAL A 196 -13.59 -3.71 -28.85
N SER A 197 -12.52 -3.29 -29.52
CA SER A 197 -11.48 -4.21 -29.98
C SER A 197 -10.62 -4.65 -28.78
N TYR A 198 -10.34 -5.95 -28.64
CA TYR A 198 -9.40 -6.42 -27.62
C TYR A 198 -8.04 -5.72 -27.69
N LYS A 199 -7.65 -5.26 -28.89
CA LYS A 199 -6.39 -4.52 -29.09
C LYS A 199 -6.38 -3.22 -28.31
N SER A 200 -7.48 -2.49 -28.11
CA SER A 200 -7.46 -1.25 -27.29
C SER A 200 -7.17 -1.48 -25.81
N CYS A 201 -7.28 -2.72 -25.35
CA CYS A 201 -6.97 -3.12 -24.00
C CYS A 201 -5.52 -3.67 -23.87
N LEU A 202 -4.69 -3.51 -24.91
CA LEU A 202 -3.29 -3.95 -24.95
C LEU A 202 -2.31 -2.77 -25.01
N PRO A 203 -1.08 -2.93 -24.49
CA PRO A 203 -0.06 -1.89 -24.52
C PRO A 203 0.36 -1.58 -25.96
N ALA A 204 0.70 -0.31 -26.23
CA ALA A 204 1.04 0.18 -27.57
C ALA A 204 2.10 -0.66 -28.34
N PRO A 205 3.20 -1.14 -27.72
CA PRO A 205 4.16 -2.02 -28.38
C PRO A 205 3.55 -3.34 -28.86
N LEU A 206 2.78 -4.02 -27.99
CA LEU A 206 2.14 -5.29 -28.32
C LEU A 206 1.06 -5.13 -29.41
N ARG A 207 0.32 -4.01 -29.38
CA ARG A 207 -0.64 -3.67 -30.45
C ARG A 207 0.06 -3.62 -31.81
N ARG A 208 1.21 -2.94 -31.90
CA ARG A 208 2.00 -2.86 -33.14
C ARG A 208 2.52 -4.23 -33.58
N GLN A 209 3.06 -5.02 -32.67
CA GLN A 209 3.54 -6.38 -32.98
C GLN A 209 2.42 -7.29 -33.50
N ILE A 210 1.23 -7.25 -32.88
CA ILE A 210 0.08 -8.04 -33.36
C ILE A 210 -0.34 -7.60 -34.77
N GLN A 211 -0.24 -6.30 -35.10
CA GLN A 211 -0.55 -5.83 -36.45
C GLN A 211 0.45 -6.33 -37.49
N GLN A 212 1.73 -6.53 -37.12
CA GLN A 212 2.77 -7.05 -38.01
C GLN A 212 2.61 -8.55 -38.33
N HIS A 213 1.90 -9.32 -37.50
CA HIS A 213 1.63 -10.73 -37.80
C HIS A 213 0.73 -10.94 -39.02
N ASN A 214 0.85 -12.08 -39.70
CA ASN A 214 0.01 -12.42 -40.84
C ASN A 214 -1.49 -12.53 -40.48
N PHE A 215 -2.36 -12.46 -41.49
CA PHE A 215 -3.82 -12.47 -41.32
C PHE A 215 -4.32 -13.69 -40.53
N VAL A 216 -3.80 -14.89 -40.81
CA VAL A 216 -4.23 -16.15 -40.17
C VAL A 216 -3.91 -16.13 -38.68
N THR A 217 -2.70 -15.70 -38.30
CA THR A 217 -2.29 -15.56 -36.90
C THR A 217 -3.18 -14.57 -36.16
N ARG A 218 -3.46 -13.41 -36.76
CA ARG A 218 -4.37 -12.41 -36.16
C ARG A 218 -5.79 -12.95 -35.98
N GLN A 219 -6.29 -13.74 -36.94
CA GLN A 219 -7.61 -14.36 -36.85
C GLN A 219 -7.66 -15.45 -35.77
N ARG A 220 -6.63 -16.30 -35.67
CA ARG A 220 -6.49 -17.30 -34.60
C ARG A 220 -6.49 -16.64 -33.22
N LEU A 221 -5.73 -15.55 -33.06
CA LEU A 221 -5.66 -14.80 -31.82
C LEU A 221 -7.04 -14.24 -31.42
N ARG A 222 -7.74 -13.60 -32.36
CA ARG A 222 -9.11 -13.08 -32.15
C ARG A 222 -10.09 -14.19 -31.74
N ARG A 223 -10.02 -15.36 -32.37
CA ARG A 223 -10.87 -16.53 -32.03
C ARG A 223 -10.57 -17.06 -30.62
N ARG A 224 -9.30 -17.23 -30.26
CA ARG A 224 -8.87 -17.69 -28.91
C ARG A 224 -9.30 -16.70 -27.83
N PHE A 225 -9.08 -15.41 -28.06
CA PHE A 225 -9.51 -14.33 -27.17
C PHE A 225 -11.02 -14.35 -26.94
N GLY A 226 -11.82 -14.39 -28.02
CA GLY A 226 -13.27 -14.45 -27.91
C GLY A 226 -13.80 -15.69 -27.19
N LYS A 227 -13.12 -16.84 -27.32
CA LYS A 227 -13.44 -18.07 -26.56
C LYS A 227 -13.19 -17.89 -25.06
N SER A 228 -12.05 -17.30 -24.68
CA SER A 228 -11.73 -17.00 -23.27
C SER A 228 -12.72 -16.02 -22.66
N LEU A 229 -13.05 -14.94 -23.38
CA LEU A 229 -14.00 -13.94 -22.91
C LEU A 229 -15.39 -14.53 -22.65
N ARG A 230 -15.91 -15.38 -23.56
CA ARG A 230 -17.19 -16.06 -23.35
C ARG A 230 -17.17 -17.03 -22.18
N ARG A 231 -16.09 -17.79 -22.03
CA ARG A 231 -15.92 -18.76 -20.93
C ARG A 231 -15.88 -18.09 -19.56
N LEU A 232 -15.20 -16.95 -19.43
CA LEU A 232 -15.12 -16.24 -18.16
C LEU A 232 -16.35 -15.35 -17.92
N GLY A 233 -16.98 -14.85 -18.99
CA GLY A 233 -18.21 -14.07 -18.90
C GLY A 233 -19.41 -14.85 -18.35
N SER A 234 -19.46 -16.18 -18.51
CA SER A 234 -20.52 -16.99 -17.91
C SER A 234 -20.49 -17.00 -16.38
N CYS A 235 -19.37 -16.62 -15.76
CA CYS A 235 -19.21 -16.61 -14.31
C CYS A 235 -19.78 -15.34 -13.63
N ARG A 236 -20.39 -14.41 -14.40
CA ARG A 236 -20.95 -13.13 -13.92
C ARG A 236 -20.05 -12.41 -12.88
N PRO A 237 -18.80 -12.08 -13.22
CA PRO A 237 -17.90 -11.44 -12.28
C PRO A 237 -18.33 -9.99 -11.98
N ASP A 238 -18.28 -9.64 -10.70
CA ASP A 238 -18.56 -8.29 -10.21
C ASP A 238 -17.44 -7.30 -10.62
N GLY A 239 -17.83 -6.09 -11.04
CA GLY A 239 -16.92 -5.04 -11.52
C GLY A 239 -15.73 -4.73 -10.59
N PRO A 240 -15.95 -4.50 -9.28
CA PRO A 240 -14.84 -4.24 -8.34
C PRO A 240 -13.82 -5.37 -8.28
N HIS A 241 -14.27 -6.63 -8.30
CA HIS A 241 -13.39 -7.80 -8.26
C HIS A 241 -12.55 -7.93 -9.53
N LEU A 242 -13.09 -7.54 -10.69
CA LEU A 242 -12.33 -7.52 -11.96
C LEU A 242 -11.22 -6.46 -11.94
N LYS A 243 -11.50 -5.28 -11.40
CA LYS A 243 -10.47 -4.22 -11.24
C LYS A 243 -9.37 -4.66 -10.29
N LEU A 244 -9.75 -5.28 -9.16
CA LEU A 244 -8.79 -5.83 -8.21
C LEU A 244 -7.92 -6.89 -8.90
N LYS A 245 -8.52 -7.92 -9.50
CA LYS A 245 -7.76 -8.99 -10.20
C LYS A 245 -6.84 -8.43 -11.28
N TYR A 246 -7.28 -7.41 -12.02
CA TYR A 246 -6.45 -6.73 -13.00
C TYR A 246 -5.21 -6.10 -12.37
N LEU A 247 -5.37 -5.39 -11.25
CA LEU A 247 -4.26 -4.79 -10.51
C LEU A 247 -3.27 -5.86 -10.02
N LEU A 248 -3.76 -6.97 -9.46
CA LEU A 248 -2.92 -8.09 -8.99
C LEU A 248 -2.08 -8.68 -10.13
N ASP A 249 -2.70 -8.95 -11.27
CA ASP A 249 -2.02 -9.53 -12.42
C ASP A 249 -1.03 -8.54 -13.05
N LEU A 250 -1.37 -7.25 -13.03
CA LEU A 250 -0.51 -6.19 -13.53
C LEU A 250 0.74 -6.03 -12.64
N GLU A 251 0.60 -6.12 -11.31
CA GLU A 251 1.73 -6.07 -10.37
C GLU A 251 2.68 -7.25 -10.58
N ARG A 252 2.15 -8.46 -10.81
CA ARG A 252 2.95 -9.65 -11.16
C ARG A 252 3.71 -9.48 -12.47
N LEU A 253 3.12 -8.77 -13.44
CA LEU A 253 3.76 -8.44 -14.72
C LEU A 253 4.88 -7.41 -14.56
N GLN A 254 4.82 -6.58 -13.51
CA GLN A 254 5.59 -5.35 -13.36
C GLN A 254 6.37 -5.34 -12.03
N ARG A 255 7.48 -6.08 -11.95
CA ARG A 255 8.30 -6.21 -10.73
C ARG A 255 8.94 -4.91 -10.20
N ARG A 256 8.89 -3.78 -10.93
CA ARG A 256 9.61 -2.52 -10.60
C ARG A 256 8.73 -1.26 -10.66
N ARG A 257 7.40 -1.39 -10.64
CA ARG A 257 6.52 -0.25 -10.93
C ARG A 257 6.43 0.81 -9.82
N THR A 258 6.93 0.49 -8.63
CA THR A 258 6.68 1.25 -7.40
C THR A 258 7.91 1.99 -6.89
N GLU A 259 8.98 2.04 -7.69
CA GLU A 259 10.20 2.78 -7.39
C GLU A 259 10.24 4.10 -8.19
N GLU A 260 10.48 5.23 -7.50
CA GLU A 260 10.92 6.48 -8.13
C GLU A 260 12.45 6.50 -8.18
N ILE A 261 13.01 6.82 -9.36
CA ILE A 261 14.46 6.83 -9.59
C ILE A 261 14.92 8.25 -9.88
N PHE A 262 15.86 8.75 -9.07
CA PHE A 262 16.47 10.07 -9.22
C PHE A 262 17.92 9.93 -9.67
N HIS A 263 18.26 10.58 -10.79
CA HIS A 263 19.61 10.60 -11.32
C HIS A 263 20.32 11.84 -10.78
N VAL A 264 21.33 11.63 -9.94
CA VAL A 264 22.03 12.68 -9.19
C VAL A 264 23.54 12.56 -9.38
N ARG A 265 24.28 13.57 -8.94
CA ARG A 265 25.75 13.54 -8.90
C ARG A 265 26.25 13.40 -7.46
N SER A 266 27.42 12.79 -7.31
CA SER A 266 28.13 12.83 -6.04
C SER A 266 28.78 14.22 -5.85
N PRO A 267 28.69 14.83 -4.66
CA PRO A 267 29.41 16.08 -4.40
C PRO A 267 30.90 15.88 -4.65
N GLY A 268 31.51 16.76 -5.42
CA GLY A 268 32.94 16.61 -5.76
C GLY A 268 33.18 15.86 -7.07
N SER A 269 32.30 14.95 -7.50
CA SER A 269 32.53 14.04 -8.65
C SER A 269 31.46 14.17 -9.73
N ALA A 270 31.87 14.06 -11.00
CA ALA A 270 30.93 14.02 -12.13
C ALA A 270 30.24 12.64 -12.28
N ALA A 271 30.57 11.66 -11.43
CA ALA A 271 30.02 10.31 -11.53
C ALA A 271 28.50 10.31 -11.27
N PRO A 272 27.69 9.77 -12.20
CA PRO A 272 26.25 9.66 -12.02
C PRO A 272 25.90 8.56 -11.01
N ILE A 273 24.99 8.89 -10.11
CA ILE A 273 24.39 7.99 -9.13
C ILE A 273 22.88 7.94 -9.41
N ALA A 274 22.28 6.77 -9.28
CA ALA A 274 20.83 6.63 -9.26
C ALA A 274 20.36 6.31 -7.84
N ILE A 275 19.49 7.15 -7.29
CA ILE A 275 18.78 6.90 -6.02
C ILE A 275 17.44 6.25 -6.36
N HIS A 276 17.14 5.14 -5.70
CA HIS A 276 15.89 4.39 -5.82
C HIS A 276 15.12 4.56 -4.52
N VAL A 277 13.86 4.97 -4.60
CA VAL A 277 12.97 5.13 -3.45
C VAL A 277 11.69 4.34 -3.67
N SER A 278 11.34 3.45 -2.73
CA SER A 278 10.08 2.70 -2.77
C SER A 278 9.50 2.51 -1.38
N GLY A 279 8.17 2.36 -1.30
CA GLY A 279 7.46 2.20 -0.03
C GLY A 279 7.81 0.93 0.75
N ASP A 280 8.27 -0.12 0.07
CA ASP A 280 8.63 -1.42 0.65
C ASP A 280 10.13 -1.60 0.93
N SER A 281 11.00 -0.87 0.25
CA SER A 281 12.47 -1.04 0.37
C SER A 281 13.23 0.18 0.87
N GLY A 282 12.53 1.29 1.14
CA GLY A 282 13.14 2.51 1.66
C GLY A 282 13.96 3.24 0.60
N VAL A 283 15.16 3.66 0.99
CA VAL A 283 16.10 4.40 0.14
C VAL A 283 17.30 3.52 -0.19
N ALA A 284 17.60 3.37 -1.48
CA ALA A 284 18.76 2.65 -1.99
C ALA A 284 19.47 3.46 -3.09
N TRP A 285 20.71 3.11 -3.40
CA TRP A 285 21.47 3.74 -4.48
C TRP A 285 22.25 2.72 -5.32
N SER A 286 22.62 3.14 -6.54
CA SER A 286 23.48 2.39 -7.45
C SER A 286 24.41 3.33 -8.22
N CYS A 287 25.70 3.00 -8.32
CA CYS A 287 26.65 3.72 -9.18
C CYS A 287 26.47 3.30 -10.64
N GLY A 288 26.43 4.27 -11.56
CA GLY A 288 26.38 4.00 -12.98
C GLY A 288 27.70 3.42 -13.49
N GLY A 289 27.71 2.16 -13.93
CA GLY A 289 28.63 1.72 -14.96
C GLY A 289 28.30 2.46 -16.26
N SER A 290 29.33 2.79 -17.04
CA SER A 290 29.26 3.54 -18.30
C SER A 290 28.39 2.84 -19.36
N GLU A 291 27.07 2.89 -19.24
CA GLU A 291 26.10 2.53 -20.30
C GLU A 291 24.63 2.86 -19.95
N VAL A 292 24.37 3.86 -19.07
CA VAL A 292 22.99 4.20 -18.63
C VAL A 292 22.67 5.66 -18.91
N LEU A 293 22.61 6.04 -20.18
CA LEU A 293 21.90 7.24 -20.62
C LEU A 293 20.52 6.81 -21.13
N ARG A 294 19.49 6.93 -20.26
CA ARG A 294 18.02 6.80 -20.45
C ARG A 294 17.34 5.78 -19.54
N GLY A 295 17.54 5.90 -18.23
CA GLY A 295 16.87 5.07 -17.21
C GLY A 295 15.74 5.74 -16.43
N GLY A 296 15.35 6.97 -16.78
CA GLY A 296 14.14 7.62 -16.26
C GLY A 296 12.96 7.35 -17.20
N TRP A 297 11.73 7.55 -16.71
CA TRP A 297 10.48 7.53 -17.48
C TRP A 297 10.69 7.78 -18.97
N VAL A 298 10.32 6.82 -19.82
CA VAL A 298 10.50 6.94 -21.27
C VAL A 298 9.76 8.20 -21.73
N ARG A 299 10.53 9.24 -22.09
CA ARG A 299 10.02 10.50 -22.65
C ARG A 299 9.13 10.18 -23.85
N ARG A 300 8.02 10.91 -23.98
CA ARG A 300 7.20 10.90 -25.19
C ARG A 300 8.09 11.37 -26.37
N GLY A 301 8.57 10.43 -27.19
CA GLY A 301 9.32 10.74 -28.41
C GLY A 301 10.56 9.86 -28.71
N GLU A 302 11.08 9.07 -27.78
CA GLU A 302 12.35 8.34 -27.98
C GLU A 302 12.18 6.81 -27.94
N LEU A 303 11.39 6.28 -28.88
CA LEU A 303 11.35 4.85 -29.16
C LEU A 303 11.74 4.61 -30.62
N ARG A 304 13.04 4.65 -30.90
CA ARG A 304 13.59 4.09 -32.15
C ARG A 304 14.24 2.74 -31.81
N ASP A 305 13.76 1.73 -32.52
CA ASP A 305 14.27 0.37 -32.68
C ASP A 305 14.70 -0.41 -31.43
N GLY A 306 13.77 -1.23 -30.93
CA GLY A 306 13.98 -2.68 -30.82
C GLY A 306 15.01 -3.25 -29.84
N LEU A 307 15.83 -2.45 -29.13
CA LEU A 307 16.82 -2.97 -28.20
C LEU A 307 16.43 -2.68 -26.74
N VAL A 308 15.86 -3.69 -26.09
CA VAL A 308 15.67 -3.73 -24.64
C VAL A 308 17.04 -4.02 -24.02
N THR A 309 17.66 -3.07 -23.34
CA THR A 309 18.78 -3.38 -22.46
C THR A 309 18.27 -4.13 -21.24
N PRO A 310 18.90 -5.24 -20.82
CA PRO A 310 18.49 -5.96 -19.63
C PRO A 310 18.64 -5.04 -18.41
N ALA A 311 17.66 -5.12 -17.52
CA ALA A 311 17.71 -4.47 -16.22
C ALA A 311 19.06 -4.77 -15.54
N VAL A 312 19.72 -3.73 -15.03
CA VAL A 312 20.89 -3.90 -14.15
C VAL A 312 20.51 -4.92 -13.07
N PRO A 313 21.27 -6.03 -12.93
CA PRO A 313 20.95 -7.07 -11.97
C PRO A 313 20.95 -6.47 -10.56
N SER A 314 20.04 -6.99 -9.72
CA SER A 314 19.86 -6.60 -8.31
C SER A 314 21.13 -6.68 -7.45
N GLN A 315 22.23 -7.21 -7.99
CA GLN A 315 23.53 -7.39 -7.35
C GLN A 315 24.37 -6.11 -7.23
N SER A 316 23.97 -4.97 -7.82
CA SER A 316 24.70 -3.68 -7.70
C SER A 316 23.98 -2.61 -6.86
N ARG A 317 22.80 -2.91 -6.32
CA ARG A 317 22.01 -1.98 -5.49
C ARG A 317 22.50 -2.03 -4.04
N GLN A 318 22.73 -0.87 -3.45
CA GLN A 318 23.11 -0.75 -2.04
C GLN A 318 21.98 -0.05 -1.27
N HIS A 319 21.44 -0.73 -0.26
CA HIS A 319 20.46 -0.13 0.65
C HIS A 319 21.13 0.95 1.51
N PHE A 320 20.46 2.08 1.68
CA PHE A 320 20.92 3.17 2.51
C PHE A 320 20.19 3.20 3.86
N CYS A 321 18.86 3.36 3.86
CA CYS A 321 18.04 3.36 5.07
C CYS A 321 16.57 3.14 4.78
N ASP A 322 15.82 2.74 5.80
CA ASP A 322 14.36 2.82 5.77
C ASP A 322 13.91 4.22 6.19
N PHE A 323 12.65 4.59 5.89
CA PHE A 323 12.16 5.93 6.21
C PHE A 323 12.24 6.28 7.71
N PRO A 324 11.87 5.39 8.66
CA PRO A 324 11.97 5.70 10.09
C PRO A 324 13.39 5.96 10.60
N ASP A 325 14.42 5.55 9.87
CA ASP A 325 15.82 5.77 10.23
C ASP A 325 16.31 7.18 9.87
N ILE A 326 15.53 7.97 9.14
CA ILE A 326 15.90 9.31 8.70
C ILE A 326 15.72 10.28 9.88
N ALA A 327 16.80 10.98 10.24
CA ALA A 327 16.81 11.98 11.30
C ALA A 327 16.55 13.40 10.77
N ASP A 328 17.16 13.77 9.65
CA ASP A 328 17.08 15.11 9.08
C ASP A 328 17.31 15.11 7.56
N ILE A 329 16.69 16.07 6.88
CA ILE A 329 16.92 16.35 5.45
C ILE A 329 17.07 17.86 5.24
N SER A 330 18.18 18.26 4.64
CA SER A 330 18.40 19.67 4.26
C SER A 330 18.63 19.84 2.76
N ILE A 331 18.14 20.97 2.23
CA ILE A 331 18.36 21.42 0.85
C ILE A 331 19.23 22.68 0.91
N LYS A 332 20.36 22.68 0.20
CA LYS A 332 21.28 23.82 0.10
C LYS A 332 21.57 24.12 -1.36
N GLN A 333 21.93 25.37 -1.66
CA GLN A 333 22.48 25.71 -2.97
C GLN A 333 23.86 25.08 -3.11
N ALA A 334 24.12 24.40 -4.23
CA ALA A 334 25.45 23.83 -4.48
C ALA A 334 26.47 24.97 -4.68
N ALA A 335 27.72 24.75 -4.26
CA ALA A 335 28.79 25.74 -4.46
C ALA A 335 29.07 25.91 -5.96
N SER A 336 29.17 27.16 -6.42
CA SER A 336 29.52 27.47 -7.81
C SER A 336 30.94 27.03 -8.10
N ARG A 337 31.13 26.19 -9.13
CA ARG A 337 32.46 25.83 -9.62
C ARG A 337 33.05 26.86 -10.58
N ASP A 338 32.20 27.64 -11.28
CA ASP A 338 32.59 28.49 -12.41
C ASP A 338 31.92 29.89 -12.45
N GLY A 339 31.45 30.43 -11.32
CA GLY A 339 30.93 31.81 -11.24
C GLY A 339 29.59 32.09 -11.96
N GLY A 340 28.98 31.09 -12.61
CA GLY A 340 27.64 31.18 -13.21
C GLY A 340 26.49 30.93 -12.21
N PRO A 341 25.22 31.21 -12.60
CA PRO A 341 24.06 30.93 -11.75
C PRO A 341 23.92 29.43 -11.50
N VAL A 342 23.99 29.02 -10.23
CA VAL A 342 23.94 27.61 -9.84
C VAL A 342 22.49 27.16 -9.64
N GLU A 343 21.96 26.41 -10.61
CA GLU A 343 20.65 25.75 -10.51
C GLU A 343 20.67 24.48 -9.66
N ASN A 344 21.84 23.85 -9.52
CA ASN A 344 22.00 22.61 -8.77
C ASN A 344 21.69 22.80 -7.28
N ARG A 345 21.18 21.75 -6.65
CA ARG A 345 20.88 21.72 -5.22
C ARG A 345 21.55 20.54 -4.55
N LEU A 346 22.26 20.82 -3.46
CA LEU A 346 22.81 19.80 -2.57
C LEU A 346 21.71 19.36 -1.60
N VAL A 347 21.40 18.07 -1.58
CA VAL A 347 20.51 17.48 -0.60
C VAL A 347 21.33 16.59 0.32
N THR A 348 21.21 16.81 1.62
CA THR A 348 21.87 16.02 2.66
C THR A 348 20.83 15.22 3.40
N LEU A 349 20.96 13.90 3.40
CA LEU A 349 20.11 12.95 4.13
C LEU A 349 20.90 12.38 5.32
N THR A 350 20.42 12.64 6.53
CA THR A 350 21.09 12.21 7.78
C THR A 350 20.31 11.09 8.45
N LYS A 351 21.00 10.03 8.88
CA LYS A 351 20.41 8.89 9.61
C LYS A 351 20.48 9.12 11.13
N ALA A 352 19.50 8.57 11.86
CA ALA A 352 19.54 8.51 13.32
C ALA A 352 20.62 7.51 13.78
N ASP A 353 21.45 7.91 14.74
CA ASP A 353 22.48 7.04 15.31
C ASP A 353 21.83 5.89 16.12
N ASN A 354 21.81 4.65 15.62
CA ASN A 354 21.50 3.47 16.45
C ASN A 354 22.67 3.05 17.38
N ARG A 355 23.51 4.02 17.75
CA ARG A 355 24.50 4.10 18.84
C ARG A 355 23.98 4.15 20.28
N VAL A 356 22.78 3.69 20.63
CA VAL A 356 22.35 3.65 22.05
C VAL A 356 21.62 2.35 22.39
N LEU A 357 22.40 1.31 22.69
CA LEU A 357 22.07 0.31 23.71
C LEU A 357 23.27 0.24 24.65
N VAL A 358 23.27 1.11 25.66
CA VAL A 358 24.17 1.02 26.81
C VAL A 358 23.78 -0.24 27.60
N ARG A 359 24.70 -1.20 27.72
CA ARG A 359 24.67 -2.18 28.82
C ARG A 359 25.76 -1.79 29.82
N PRO A 360 25.47 -1.75 31.14
CA PRO A 360 26.43 -1.29 32.13
C PRO A 360 27.47 -2.38 32.44
N GLY A 361 28.71 -1.95 32.57
CA GLY A 361 29.76 -2.49 33.44
C GLY A 361 30.03 -3.99 33.46
N ARG A 362 31.20 -4.38 32.95
CA ARG A 362 32.22 -5.10 33.72
C ARG A 362 33.55 -4.96 32.99
N GLY A 363 34.54 -4.42 33.71
CA GLY A 363 35.79 -3.92 33.13
C GLY A 363 36.74 -5.00 32.67
N TRP A 364 37.84 -4.56 32.04
CA TRP A 364 39.20 -5.06 32.23
C TRP A 364 40.22 -4.13 31.55
N GLY A 365 41.22 -3.73 32.34
CA GLY A 365 42.64 -3.83 32.00
C GLY A 365 43.19 -3.02 30.83
N ALA A 366 44.02 -2.03 31.17
CA ALA A 366 45.00 -1.45 30.26
C ALA A 366 45.98 -2.50 29.70
N ARG A 367 46.28 -2.45 28.39
CA ARG A 367 47.64 -2.43 27.78
C ARG A 367 47.60 -2.55 26.25
N GLY A 368 48.35 -1.65 25.62
CA GLY A 368 49.02 -1.64 24.31
C GLY A 368 48.68 -2.65 23.19
N GLY A 369 48.64 -2.14 21.96
CA GLY A 369 48.85 -2.94 20.75
C GLY A 369 48.36 -2.27 19.47
N LEU A 370 49.31 -1.80 18.65
CA LEU A 370 49.11 -1.42 17.25
C LEU A 370 48.57 -2.61 16.43
N GLY A 371 47.55 -2.39 15.62
CA GLY A 371 47.07 -3.39 14.66
C GLY A 371 45.78 -2.93 14.00
N GLY A 372 45.83 -2.69 12.70
CA GLY A 372 44.77 -2.02 11.95
C GLY A 372 43.44 -2.77 11.95
N ASP A 373 42.38 -2.01 12.16
CA ASP A 373 41.04 -2.37 11.70
C ASP A 373 40.46 -1.12 11.02
N LYS A 374 40.39 -1.14 9.68
CA LYS A 374 39.61 -0.16 8.92
C LYS A 374 38.14 -0.48 9.17
N GLY A 375 37.65 -0.12 10.34
CA GLY A 375 36.23 -0.08 10.63
C GLY A 375 35.55 0.78 9.57
N VAL A 376 34.69 0.16 8.79
CA VAL A 376 33.75 0.86 7.89
C VAL A 376 32.91 1.76 8.79
N THR A 377 33.31 3.02 8.94
CA THR A 377 32.45 4.04 9.53
C THR A 377 31.27 4.18 8.58
N ALA A 378 30.13 3.61 8.97
CA ALA A 378 28.89 3.80 8.25
C ALA A 378 28.68 5.30 8.07
N ARG A 379 28.59 5.77 6.81
CA ARG A 379 28.33 7.17 6.52
C ARG A 379 26.96 7.52 7.13
N LEU A 380 26.98 8.33 8.19
CA LEU A 380 25.80 8.80 8.90
C LEU A 380 24.99 9.83 8.10
N ALA A 381 25.61 10.41 7.07
CA ALA A 381 24.97 11.32 6.14
C ALA A 381 25.33 10.96 4.69
N GLN A 382 24.35 11.05 3.79
CA GLN A 382 24.52 10.92 2.35
C GLN A 382 24.20 12.27 1.70
N GLU A 383 25.19 12.82 1.01
CA GLU A 383 25.05 14.06 0.25
C GLU A 383 24.98 13.75 -1.25
N VAL A 384 24.04 14.39 -1.93
CA VAL A 384 23.77 14.20 -3.36
C VAL A 384 23.39 15.51 -4.01
N GLU A 385 23.85 15.72 -5.24
CA GLU A 385 23.62 16.93 -6.01
C GLU A 385 22.55 16.71 -7.08
N PHE A 386 21.43 17.40 -6.93
CA PHE A 386 20.32 17.41 -7.88
C PHE A 386 20.54 18.48 -8.96
N PRO A 387 20.17 18.19 -10.23
CA PRO A 387 20.23 19.16 -11.33
C PRO A 387 19.43 20.43 -11.10
N THR A 388 18.26 20.33 -10.47
CA THR A 388 17.36 21.48 -10.26
C THR A 388 16.74 21.48 -8.87
N LEU A 389 16.35 22.67 -8.40
CA LEU A 389 15.55 22.81 -7.18
C LEU A 389 14.20 22.09 -7.27
N ARG A 390 13.62 22.00 -8.47
CA ARG A 390 12.35 21.32 -8.69
C ARG A 390 12.48 19.83 -8.40
N GLU A 391 13.50 19.17 -8.93
CA GLU A 391 13.77 17.75 -8.68
C GLU A 391 14.15 17.49 -7.21
N ALA A 392 14.98 18.36 -6.62
CA ALA A 392 15.33 18.26 -5.20
C ALA A 392 14.07 18.32 -4.30
N ARG A 393 13.15 19.27 -4.55
CA ARG A 393 11.88 19.37 -3.81
C ARG A 393 10.97 18.17 -4.05
N SER A 394 10.91 17.67 -5.29
CA SER A 394 10.17 16.44 -5.62
C SER A 394 10.69 15.25 -4.81
N PHE A 395 12.01 15.09 -4.72
CA PHE A 395 12.68 14.03 -3.95
C PHE A 395 12.42 14.16 -2.45
N VAL A 396 12.66 15.34 -1.86
CA VAL A 396 12.46 15.53 -0.42
C VAL A 396 10.98 15.38 -0.03
N ALA A 397 10.05 15.83 -0.87
CA ALA A 397 8.61 15.61 -0.65
C ALA A 397 8.22 14.12 -0.71
N LEU A 398 8.93 13.29 -1.49
CA LEU A 398 8.73 11.84 -1.52
C LEU A 398 9.17 11.19 -0.20
N LEU A 399 10.36 11.54 0.29
CA LEU A 399 10.87 11.02 1.56
C LEU A 399 10.00 11.48 2.74
N ASP A 400 9.63 12.76 2.76
CA ASP A 400 8.74 13.34 3.78
C ASP A 400 7.37 12.65 3.81
N GLY A 401 6.75 12.42 2.64
CA GLY A 401 5.46 11.74 2.56
C GLY A 401 5.54 10.27 3.01
N TYR A 402 6.56 9.52 2.60
CA TYR A 402 6.74 8.15 3.09
C TYR A 402 7.06 8.10 4.59
N TYR A 403 7.85 9.05 5.11
CA TYR A 403 8.09 9.19 6.54
C TYR A 403 6.79 9.44 7.31
N ARG A 404 5.92 10.31 6.82
CA ARG A 404 4.61 10.54 7.44
C ARG A 404 3.71 9.31 7.43
N LEU A 405 3.80 8.48 6.40
CA LEU A 405 3.02 7.25 6.31
C LEU A 405 3.56 6.14 7.24
N THR A 406 4.88 6.02 7.39
CA THR A 406 5.54 4.86 8.04
C THR A 406 6.15 5.16 9.42
N ALA A 407 6.60 6.39 9.64
CA ALA A 407 7.23 6.86 10.86
C ALA A 407 6.28 7.77 11.62
N ASP A 408 6.19 9.06 11.33
CA ASP A 408 5.39 10.00 12.12
C ASP A 408 4.50 10.88 11.24
N ALA A 409 3.19 10.65 11.35
CA ALA A 409 2.16 11.32 10.56
C ALA A 409 2.11 12.84 10.74
N GLN A 410 2.74 13.36 11.79
CA GLN A 410 2.76 14.77 12.13
C GLN A 410 4.12 15.43 11.97
N HIS A 411 5.10 14.70 11.45
CA HIS A 411 6.44 15.21 11.23
C HIS A 411 6.58 15.83 9.83
N TYR A 412 7.51 16.77 9.71
CA TYR A 412 8.06 17.19 8.43
C TYR A 412 9.57 17.49 8.58
N PHE A 413 10.37 17.17 7.57
CA PHE A 413 11.82 17.40 7.65
C PHE A 413 12.21 18.85 7.39
N CYS A 414 11.60 19.48 6.38
CA CYS A 414 11.92 20.87 6.04
C CYS A 414 10.68 21.65 5.60
N ARG A 415 10.62 22.93 6.00
CA ARG A 415 9.49 23.83 5.66
C ARG A 415 9.34 24.06 4.16
N GLU A 416 10.40 23.85 3.38
CA GLU A 416 10.39 24.01 1.93
C GLU A 416 9.49 23.02 1.20
N VAL A 417 9.13 21.89 1.81
CA VAL A 417 8.17 20.92 1.24
C VAL A 417 7.03 20.56 2.19
N ALA A 418 6.99 21.16 3.38
CA ALA A 418 6.03 20.82 4.42
C ALA A 418 4.58 21.10 3.95
N PRO A 419 3.65 20.14 4.12
CA PRO A 419 2.24 20.36 3.77
C PRO A 419 1.61 21.52 4.58
N PRO A 420 0.97 22.51 3.94
CA PRO A 420 0.34 23.64 4.63
C PRO A 420 -0.65 23.24 5.74
N ARG A 421 -1.52 22.26 5.48
CA ARG A 421 -2.49 21.74 6.47
C ARG A 421 -1.83 21.07 7.66
N LEU A 422 -0.66 20.45 7.46
CA LEU A 422 0.12 19.87 8.56
C LEU A 422 0.67 20.99 9.47
N LEU A 423 1.17 22.08 8.88
CA LEU A 423 1.64 23.23 9.65
C LEU A 423 0.49 23.87 10.46
N GLU A 424 -0.69 24.03 9.85
CA GLU A 424 -1.91 24.48 10.55
C GLU A 424 -2.29 23.53 11.70
N ASP A 425 -2.18 22.22 11.49
CA ASP A 425 -2.49 21.22 12.52
C ASP A 425 -1.54 21.30 13.70
N LEU A 426 -0.23 21.43 13.44
CA LEU A 426 0.79 21.55 14.49
C LEU A 426 0.60 22.81 15.33
N GLU A 427 0.27 23.94 14.69
CA GLU A 427 -0.02 25.20 15.39
C GLU A 427 -1.24 25.07 16.33
N ASN A 428 -2.26 24.32 15.91
CA ASN A 428 -3.50 24.13 16.67
C ASN A 428 -3.49 22.88 17.56
N GLN A 429 -2.36 22.18 17.69
CA GLN A 429 -2.26 20.87 18.39
C GLN A 429 -3.33 19.87 17.91
N CYS A 430 -3.67 19.93 16.63
CA CYS A 430 -4.69 19.13 15.99
C CYS A 430 -4.09 17.81 15.52
N HIS A 431 -4.78 16.71 15.78
CA HIS A 431 -4.46 15.42 15.18
C HIS A 431 -4.91 15.37 13.72
N GLY A 432 -4.21 14.57 12.91
CA GLY A 432 -4.70 14.18 11.58
C GLY A 432 -6.03 13.39 11.65
N PRO A 433 -6.50 12.82 10.53
CA PRO A 433 -7.77 12.09 10.47
C PRO A 433 -7.69 10.70 11.14
N ILE A 434 -7.45 10.69 12.46
CA ILE A 434 -7.41 9.49 13.31
C ILE A 434 -8.83 9.01 13.63
N SER A 435 -8.97 7.70 13.88
CA SER A 435 -10.24 7.10 14.23
C SER A 435 -10.73 7.56 15.61
N ALA A 436 -12.02 7.34 15.90
CA ALA A 436 -12.58 7.70 17.19
C ALA A 436 -11.94 6.86 18.32
N GLU A 437 -11.69 5.59 18.06
CA GLU A 437 -11.05 4.66 18.99
C GLU A 437 -9.61 5.10 19.29
N PHE A 438 -8.86 5.53 18.28
CA PHE A 438 -7.50 6.04 18.49
C PHE A 438 -7.44 7.34 19.28
N ALA A 439 -8.43 8.20 19.10
CA ALA A 439 -8.57 9.40 19.91
C ALA A 439 -8.86 9.07 21.38
N VAL A 440 -9.77 8.12 21.65
CA VAL A 440 -10.11 7.68 23.01
C VAL A 440 -8.90 7.06 23.71
N ASN A 441 -8.18 6.15 23.04
CA ASN A 441 -7.04 5.48 23.67
C ASN A 441 -5.89 6.45 23.99
N LYS A 442 -5.71 7.52 23.18
CA LYS A 442 -4.78 8.61 23.53
C LYS A 442 -5.20 9.37 24.77
N LEU A 443 -6.49 9.65 24.94
CA LEU A 443 -7.03 10.30 26.14
C LEU A 443 -6.87 9.40 27.37
N GLU A 444 -7.09 8.09 27.22
CA GLU A 444 -6.87 7.09 28.27
C GLU A 444 -5.41 6.98 28.69
N ALA A 445 -4.50 6.89 27.72
CA ALA A 445 -3.05 6.84 27.97
C ALA A 445 -2.53 8.13 28.64
N ALA A 446 -3.23 9.25 28.46
CA ALA A 446 -2.95 10.52 29.14
C ALA A 446 -3.64 10.63 30.52
N GLY A 447 -4.24 9.54 31.04
CA GLY A 447 -4.84 9.44 32.37
C GLY A 447 -6.38 9.52 32.40
N GLY A 448 -7.01 9.99 31.31
CA GLY A 448 -8.47 10.07 31.19
C GLY A 448 -9.14 10.96 32.25
N ALA A 449 -8.47 12.04 32.66
CA ALA A 449 -9.07 13.02 33.59
C ALA A 449 -10.26 13.74 32.94
N PRO A 450 -11.33 14.07 33.67
CA PRO A 450 -12.40 14.93 33.16
C PRO A 450 -11.84 16.26 32.66
N GLY A 451 -12.35 16.73 31.53
CA GLY A 451 -11.89 17.96 30.89
C GLY A 451 -10.62 17.83 30.04
N LEU A 452 -9.97 16.66 30.04
CA LEU A 452 -8.98 16.31 29.03
C LEU A 452 -9.67 16.17 27.66
N PHE A 453 -9.13 16.81 26.63
CA PHE A 453 -9.71 16.80 25.31
C PHE A 453 -8.68 16.60 24.20
N LEU A 454 -9.14 16.14 23.05
CA LEU A 454 -8.34 15.94 21.85
C LEU A 454 -9.05 16.55 20.65
N LEU A 455 -8.35 17.39 19.89
CA LEU A 455 -8.79 17.91 18.61
C LEU A 455 -8.20 17.05 17.47
N ARG A 456 -9.02 16.70 16.48
CA ARG A 456 -8.58 15.97 15.28
C ARG A 456 -9.35 16.39 14.03
N ARG A 457 -8.75 16.21 12.85
CA ARG A 457 -9.47 16.32 11.57
C ARG A 457 -10.50 15.20 11.41
N SER A 458 -11.59 15.46 10.70
CA SER A 458 -12.59 14.45 10.35
C SER A 458 -11.99 13.42 9.40
N PRO A 459 -12.17 12.11 9.65
CA PRO A 459 -11.79 11.08 8.69
C PRO A 459 -12.78 10.95 7.51
N GLN A 460 -13.92 11.65 7.56
CA GLN A 460 -15.00 11.53 6.57
C GLN A 460 -15.06 12.70 5.59
N ASP A 461 -14.54 13.87 5.96
CA ASP A 461 -14.61 15.07 5.14
C ASP A 461 -13.47 16.05 5.48
N PHE A 462 -13.12 16.92 4.53
CA PHE A 462 -11.94 17.79 4.63
C PHE A 462 -12.17 19.12 5.38
N ASP A 463 -13.43 19.45 5.67
CA ASP A 463 -13.86 20.76 6.21
C ASP A 463 -14.42 20.67 7.63
N SER A 464 -14.26 19.53 8.28
CA SER A 464 -14.68 19.35 9.67
C SER A 464 -13.53 18.89 10.55
N TYR A 465 -13.59 19.35 11.79
CA TYR A 465 -12.80 18.85 12.91
C TYR A 465 -13.73 18.14 13.90
N LEU A 466 -13.15 17.27 14.71
CA LEU A 466 -13.83 16.53 15.76
C LEU A 466 -13.10 16.80 17.07
N LEU A 467 -13.86 17.24 18.06
CA LEU A 467 -13.40 17.47 19.42
C LEU A 467 -13.89 16.32 20.29
N THR A 468 -12.98 15.48 20.77
CA THR A 468 -13.29 14.40 21.71
C THR A 468 -12.93 14.85 23.12
N VAL A 469 -13.88 14.85 24.05
CA VAL A 469 -13.71 15.33 25.43
C VAL A 469 -14.00 14.21 26.41
N CYS A 470 -13.10 14.01 27.38
CA CYS A 470 -13.33 13.14 28.53
C CYS A 470 -14.29 13.83 29.51
N VAL A 471 -15.38 13.16 29.84
CA VAL A 471 -16.38 13.65 30.79
C VAL A 471 -16.66 12.63 31.88
N GLN A 472 -17.03 13.13 33.06
CA GLN A 472 -17.52 12.28 34.14
C GLN A 472 -19.06 12.23 34.08
N THR A 473 -19.62 11.04 33.96
CA THR A 473 -21.07 10.81 34.00
C THR A 473 -21.46 10.01 35.24
N ARG A 474 -22.77 9.87 35.48
CA ARG A 474 -23.30 9.04 36.58
C ARG A 474 -22.90 7.56 36.45
N SER A 475 -22.67 7.09 35.23
CA SER A 475 -22.26 5.71 34.90
C SER A 475 -20.74 5.55 34.80
N GLY A 476 -19.95 6.57 35.16
CA GLY A 476 -18.49 6.55 35.08
C GLY A 476 -17.93 7.47 33.99
N ARG A 477 -16.69 7.19 33.59
CA ARG A 477 -15.97 7.94 32.55
C ARG A 477 -16.61 7.69 31.19
N ASP A 478 -16.79 8.77 30.41
CA ASP A 478 -17.35 8.72 29.07
C ASP A 478 -16.63 9.72 28.14
N TYR A 479 -16.77 9.55 26.83
CA TYR A 479 -16.10 10.36 25.81
C TYR A 479 -17.10 10.97 24.84
N ARG A 480 -17.31 12.29 24.99
CA ARG A 480 -18.24 13.04 24.14
C ARG A 480 -17.53 13.61 22.92
N ARG A 481 -18.24 13.63 21.78
CA ARG A 481 -17.70 14.04 20.49
C ARG A 481 -18.50 15.20 19.94
N CYS A 482 -17.84 16.33 19.75
CA CYS A 482 -18.41 17.50 19.12
C CYS A 482 -17.82 17.68 17.72
N ARG A 483 -18.66 17.99 16.74
CA ARG A 483 -18.21 18.32 15.38
C ARG A 483 -18.04 19.83 15.26
N ILE A 484 -16.88 20.24 14.75
CA ILE A 484 -16.59 21.62 14.37
C ILE A 484 -16.58 21.66 12.85
N ARG A 485 -17.30 22.61 12.25
CA ARG A 485 -17.35 22.81 10.80
C ARG A 485 -16.58 24.06 10.43
N ARG A 486 -15.95 24.05 9.26
CA ARG A 486 -15.33 25.18 8.59
C ARG A 486 -16.11 25.48 7.31
N ASP A 487 -16.36 26.75 7.01
CA ASP A 487 -16.91 27.18 5.73
C ASP A 487 -15.81 27.55 4.73
N GLU A 488 -16.21 28.01 3.55
CA GLU A 488 -15.28 28.43 2.49
C GLU A 488 -14.51 29.70 2.85
N ASP A 489 -15.12 30.59 3.65
CA ASP A 489 -14.49 31.83 4.15
C ASP A 489 -13.52 31.59 5.31
N GLY A 490 -13.47 30.37 5.85
CA GLY A 490 -12.59 29.96 6.94
C GLY A 490 -13.18 30.12 8.35
N HIS A 491 -14.44 30.53 8.50
CA HIS A 491 -15.11 30.61 9.78
C HIS A 491 -15.43 29.22 10.33
N LEU A 492 -15.28 29.09 11.65
CA LEU A 492 -15.43 27.85 12.39
C LEU A 492 -16.62 27.92 13.35
N TRP A 493 -17.39 26.84 13.47
CA TRP A 493 -18.46 26.76 14.47
C TRP A 493 -18.68 25.31 14.93
N LEU A 494 -19.21 25.16 16.14
CA LEU A 494 -19.56 23.87 16.71
C LEU A 494 -20.99 23.51 16.30
N SER A 495 -21.21 22.28 15.80
CA SER A 495 -22.53 21.83 15.37
C SER A 495 -23.55 21.96 16.51
N GLY A 496 -24.66 22.66 16.27
CA GLY A 496 -25.69 22.95 17.27
C GLY A 496 -25.51 24.28 18.01
N VAL A 497 -24.44 25.04 17.73
CA VAL A 497 -24.22 26.38 18.29
C VAL A 497 -24.13 27.41 17.17
N ALA A 498 -24.85 28.53 17.32
CA ALA A 498 -24.91 29.58 16.29
C ALA A 498 -23.63 30.44 16.20
N ARG A 499 -22.83 30.50 17.27
CA ARG A 499 -21.63 31.34 17.34
C ARG A 499 -20.54 30.85 16.38
N ARG A 500 -19.96 31.78 15.62
CA ARG A 500 -18.85 31.57 14.69
C ARG A 500 -17.55 32.14 15.26
N PHE A 501 -16.42 31.61 14.81
CA PHE A 501 -15.07 31.95 15.24
C PHE A 501 -14.13 32.06 14.05
N CYS A 502 -13.07 32.86 14.17
CA CYS A 502 -12.09 33.04 13.09
C CYS A 502 -10.94 32.03 13.18
N SER A 503 -10.77 31.35 14.31
CA SER A 503 -9.72 30.34 14.51
C SER A 503 -10.15 29.23 15.47
N LEU A 504 -9.49 28.07 15.37
CA LEU A 504 -9.67 26.95 16.32
C LEU A 504 -9.26 27.37 17.73
N ARG A 505 -8.18 28.15 17.86
CA ARG A 505 -7.70 28.68 19.14
C ARG A 505 -8.75 29.54 19.85
N GLU A 506 -9.41 30.44 19.12
CA GLU A 506 -10.49 31.29 19.65
C GLU A 506 -11.70 30.45 20.10
N LEU A 507 -12.10 29.48 19.28
CA LEU A 507 -13.20 28.55 19.56
C LEU A 507 -12.92 27.75 20.83
N LEU A 508 -11.75 27.10 20.90
CA LEU A 508 -11.36 26.26 22.03
C LEU A 508 -11.20 27.08 23.32
N GLY A 509 -10.58 28.26 23.24
CA GLY A 509 -10.43 29.16 24.39
C GLY A 509 -11.79 29.62 24.94
N THR A 510 -12.72 30.00 24.06
CA THR A 510 -14.07 30.43 24.46
C THR A 510 -14.81 29.33 25.24
N TYR A 511 -14.77 28.10 24.73
CA TYR A 511 -15.47 26.97 25.34
C TYR A 511 -14.71 26.31 26.50
N GLY A 512 -13.40 26.55 26.62
CA GLY A 512 -12.65 26.26 27.84
C GLY A 512 -13.15 27.09 29.02
N HIS A 513 -13.40 28.39 28.82
CA HIS A 513 -13.90 29.26 29.88
C HIS A 513 -15.40 29.13 30.16
N ARG A 514 -16.23 29.03 29.11
CA ARG A 514 -17.70 29.01 29.28
C ARG A 514 -18.28 27.63 29.54
N GLY A 515 -17.52 26.58 29.24
CA GLY A 515 -18.04 25.21 29.18
C GLY A 515 -18.93 24.99 27.96
N LEU A 516 -19.20 23.73 27.69
CA LEU A 516 -20.07 23.22 26.63
C LEU A 516 -21.06 22.24 27.24
N GLN A 517 -22.17 22.00 26.56
CA GLN A 517 -23.11 20.94 26.92
C GLN A 517 -23.41 20.11 25.68
N ALA A 518 -23.23 18.80 25.78
CA ALA A 518 -23.53 17.85 24.71
C ALA A 518 -24.20 16.62 25.30
N GLU A 519 -25.34 16.20 24.72
CA GLU A 519 -26.10 15.01 25.14
C GLU A 519 -26.40 14.98 26.66
N GLY A 520 -26.73 16.15 27.23
CA GLY A 520 -27.05 16.30 28.65
C GLY A 520 -25.85 16.36 29.60
N ALA A 521 -24.62 16.13 29.12
CA ALA A 521 -23.40 16.23 29.93
C ALA A 521 -22.75 17.61 29.78
N GLN A 522 -22.41 18.24 30.91
CA GLN A 522 -21.58 19.44 30.93
C GLN A 522 -20.11 19.04 30.72
N MET A 523 -19.46 19.68 29.77
CA MET A 523 -18.06 19.46 29.40
C MET A 523 -17.29 20.76 29.56
N ARG A 524 -16.11 20.71 30.18
CA ARG A 524 -15.15 21.82 30.22
C ARG A 524 -13.91 21.41 29.46
N LEU A 525 -13.32 22.33 28.69
CA LEU A 525 -12.08 22.07 27.97
C LEU A 525 -10.94 22.58 28.83
N GLU A 526 -10.25 21.68 29.54
CA GLU A 526 -9.21 22.05 30.51
C GLU A 526 -7.82 21.82 29.94
N VAL A 527 -7.53 20.58 29.54
CA VAL A 527 -6.19 20.18 29.08
C VAL A 527 -6.27 19.55 27.69
N ALA A 528 -5.54 20.12 26.74
CA ALA A 528 -5.37 19.52 25.43
C ALA A 528 -4.43 18.31 25.50
N CYS A 529 -4.80 17.23 24.82
CA CYS A 529 -3.92 16.10 24.54
C CYS A 529 -3.30 16.34 23.15
N PRO A 530 -2.09 16.92 23.06
CA PRO A 530 -1.47 17.18 21.77
C PRO A 530 -0.99 15.88 21.13
N PRO A 531 -0.80 15.88 19.81
CA PRO A 531 -0.02 14.86 19.14
C PRO A 531 1.40 14.81 19.70
N ARG A 532 1.91 13.59 19.91
CA ARG A 532 3.26 13.39 20.44
C ARG A 532 4.12 12.72 19.38
N PRO A 533 5.34 13.24 19.10
CA PRO A 533 6.31 12.51 18.31
C PRO A 533 6.70 11.22 19.04
N LYS A 534 6.97 10.16 18.30
CA LYS A 534 7.04 8.80 18.84
C LYS A 534 8.06 8.61 19.96
N GLY A 535 7.58 8.10 21.09
CA GLY A 535 8.24 7.04 21.84
C GLY A 535 7.43 5.75 21.66
N GLY A 536 7.91 4.79 20.87
CA GLY A 536 7.51 3.37 20.95
C GLY A 536 6.30 2.83 20.15
N HIS A 537 5.56 3.60 19.34
CA HIS A 537 4.45 3.04 18.53
C HIS A 537 4.79 2.98 17.02
N ARG A 538 4.24 2.02 16.26
CA ARG A 538 4.42 1.86 14.80
C ARG A 538 3.62 2.95 14.02
N GLY A 539 3.96 3.24 12.75
CA GLY A 539 3.39 4.36 11.97
C GLY A 539 1.89 4.26 11.71
N LEU A 540 1.29 5.11 10.85
CA LEU A 540 -0.09 4.84 10.39
C LEU A 540 -0.15 3.61 9.48
N TRP A 541 0.95 3.33 8.78
CA TRP A 541 1.11 2.21 7.86
C TRP A 541 2.31 1.37 8.26
N GLY A 542 2.13 0.05 8.30
CA GLY A 542 3.17 -0.92 8.60
C GLY A 542 3.40 -1.83 7.42
N VAL A 543 4.65 -1.90 6.96
CA VAL A 543 5.11 -3.03 6.15
C VAL A 543 5.40 -4.16 7.14
N ALA A 544 4.87 -5.36 6.90
CA ALA A 544 5.30 -6.54 7.63
C ALA A 544 6.75 -6.83 7.22
N GLN A 545 7.72 -6.20 7.87
CA GLN A 545 9.10 -6.68 7.82
C GLN A 545 9.06 -8.09 8.41
N GLY A 546 9.48 -9.06 7.61
CA GLY A 546 9.54 -10.46 8.00
C GLY A 546 10.40 -10.58 9.24
N ASP A 547 9.74 -10.59 10.40
CA ASP A 547 10.40 -10.89 11.66
C ASP A 547 10.87 -12.34 11.56
N ARG A 548 12.19 -12.53 11.71
CA ARG A 548 12.85 -13.83 11.53
C ARG A 548 12.44 -14.87 12.59
N ASP A 549 11.64 -14.45 13.58
CA ASP A 549 10.93 -15.31 14.52
C ASP A 549 9.42 -15.19 14.32
N SER A 550 8.91 -15.87 13.28
CA SER A 550 7.48 -16.13 13.15
C SER A 550 7.02 -17.04 14.30
N PRO A 551 5.94 -16.71 15.05
CA PRO A 551 5.39 -17.57 16.12
C PRO A 551 4.81 -18.91 15.61
N TRP A 552 4.89 -19.17 14.30
CA TRP A 552 4.17 -20.20 13.57
C TRP A 552 4.96 -21.49 13.31
N ARG A 553 6.02 -21.75 14.09
CA ARG A 553 6.74 -23.02 13.98
C ARG A 553 5.91 -24.13 14.62
N CYS A 554 5.58 -25.17 13.87
CA CYS A 554 4.85 -26.35 14.37
C CYS A 554 5.40 -26.85 15.72
N PRO A 555 4.58 -26.92 16.80
CA PRO A 555 4.98 -27.67 17.98
C PRO A 555 5.20 -29.13 17.58
N ARG A 556 6.26 -29.77 18.10
CA ARG A 556 6.58 -31.17 17.80
C ARG A 556 5.53 -32.08 18.47
N VAL A 557 4.48 -32.41 17.72
CA VAL A 557 3.43 -33.36 18.14
C VAL A 557 3.82 -34.77 17.68
N PRO A 558 3.72 -35.83 18.49
CA PRO A 558 3.90 -37.21 18.01
C PRO A 558 2.74 -37.62 17.08
N GLN A 559 3.05 -38.28 15.96
CA GLN A 559 2.05 -38.85 15.05
C GLN A 559 1.39 -40.08 15.69
N GLY A 560 0.06 -40.04 15.83
CA GLY A 560 -0.75 -41.15 16.35
C GLY A 560 -1.45 -41.96 15.26
N GLU A 561 -2.56 -42.60 15.61
CA GLU A 561 -3.37 -43.42 14.71
C GLU A 561 -3.84 -42.68 13.46
N SER A 562 -3.90 -43.38 12.32
CA SER A 562 -4.46 -42.85 11.08
C SER A 562 -5.97 -42.73 11.20
N LEU A 563 -6.50 -41.53 10.93
CA LEU A 563 -7.92 -41.22 10.94
C LEU A 563 -8.54 -41.28 9.53
N GLY A 564 -7.72 -41.48 8.49
CA GLY A 564 -8.15 -41.64 7.10
C GLY A 564 -7.45 -40.71 6.12
N GLN A 565 -7.97 -40.66 4.90
CA GLN A 565 -7.39 -39.91 3.78
C GLN A 565 -8.30 -38.75 3.36
N GLY A 566 -7.74 -37.54 3.32
CA GLY A 566 -8.34 -36.37 2.67
C GLY A 566 -7.94 -36.30 1.19
N SER A 567 -8.50 -35.33 0.44
CA SER A 567 -8.32 -35.23 -1.01
C SER A 567 -6.85 -35.18 -1.47
N PHE A 568 -5.96 -34.59 -0.67
CA PHE A 568 -4.52 -34.48 -0.97
C PHE A 568 -3.64 -34.72 0.27
N THR A 569 -4.22 -35.20 1.37
CA THR A 569 -3.54 -35.31 2.68
C THR A 569 -3.89 -36.60 3.39
N GLN A 570 -2.94 -37.20 4.08
CA GLN A 570 -3.20 -38.24 5.09
C GLN A 570 -3.47 -37.59 6.45
N ILE A 571 -4.49 -38.08 7.15
CA ILE A 571 -4.99 -37.49 8.39
C ILE A 571 -4.64 -38.39 9.56
N TYR A 572 -3.95 -37.86 10.56
CA TYR A 572 -3.55 -38.56 11.78
C TYR A 572 -4.06 -37.85 13.01
N LYS A 573 -4.26 -38.60 14.09
CA LYS A 573 -4.51 -38.03 15.41
C LYS A 573 -3.19 -37.67 16.09
N GLY A 574 -3.19 -36.61 16.89
CA GLY A 574 -2.03 -36.21 17.70
C GLY A 574 -2.46 -35.61 19.03
N VAL A 575 -1.48 -35.37 19.92
CA VAL A 575 -1.69 -34.67 21.20
C VAL A 575 -0.64 -33.58 21.34
N ARG A 576 -1.06 -32.32 21.38
CA ARG A 576 -0.21 -31.16 21.64
C ARG A 576 -0.02 -31.00 23.16
N ARG A 577 1.21 -30.76 23.60
CA ARG A 577 1.56 -30.41 24.98
C ARG A 577 2.08 -28.97 24.99
N ASP A 578 1.42 -28.09 25.73
CA ASP A 578 1.89 -26.71 25.93
C ASP A 578 2.83 -26.66 27.14
N GLN A 579 3.92 -25.89 27.02
CA GLN A 579 4.87 -25.59 28.11
C GLN A 579 4.62 -24.15 28.56
N ASP A 580 3.56 -23.92 29.33
CA ASP A 580 3.38 -22.67 30.09
C ASP A 580 3.82 -22.94 31.53
N GLU A 581 4.78 -22.17 32.04
CA GLU A 581 5.46 -22.39 33.33
C GLU A 581 4.58 -22.11 34.58
N GLU A 582 3.35 -21.57 34.42
CA GLU A 582 2.47 -21.22 35.56
C GLU A 582 1.22 -22.11 35.76
N GLU A 583 0.78 -22.92 34.78
CA GLU A 583 -0.46 -23.72 34.89
C GLU A 583 -0.31 -25.20 34.43
N GLY A 584 0.85 -25.82 34.62
CA GLY A 584 1.04 -27.27 34.35
C GLY A 584 0.83 -27.69 32.87
N PRO A 585 1.13 -28.96 32.51
CA PRO A 585 1.12 -29.39 31.11
C PRO A 585 -0.32 -29.62 30.60
N ARG A 586 -0.88 -28.63 29.90
CA ARG A 586 -2.14 -28.78 29.16
C ARG A 586 -1.92 -29.69 27.94
N GLN A 587 -2.72 -30.77 27.84
CA GLN A 587 -2.73 -31.68 26.71
C GLN A 587 -3.97 -31.42 25.84
N THR A 588 -3.76 -31.05 24.58
CA THR A 588 -4.85 -30.77 23.63
C THR A 588 -4.85 -31.79 22.50
N PRO A 589 -5.97 -32.50 22.25
CA PRO A 589 -6.08 -33.42 21.12
C PRO A 589 -6.11 -32.64 19.80
N VAL A 590 -5.28 -33.04 18.85
CA VAL A 590 -5.12 -32.39 17.55
C VAL A 590 -5.25 -33.38 16.40
N VAL A 591 -5.50 -32.85 15.21
CA VAL A 591 -5.50 -33.56 13.92
C VAL A 591 -4.34 -33.05 13.08
N LEU A 592 -3.54 -33.98 12.59
CA LEU A 592 -2.39 -33.74 11.72
C LEU A 592 -2.79 -34.07 10.28
N LYS A 593 -2.84 -33.08 9.41
CA LYS A 593 -3.03 -33.27 7.97
C LYS A 593 -1.69 -33.18 7.27
N VAL A 594 -1.17 -34.33 6.82
CA VAL A 594 0.13 -34.46 6.17
C VAL A 594 -0.09 -34.57 4.66
N MET A 595 0.50 -33.67 3.89
CA MET A 595 0.45 -33.72 2.43
C MET A 595 1.07 -35.02 1.91
N ASP A 596 0.38 -35.66 0.96
CA ASP A 596 0.93 -36.83 0.28
C ASP A 596 2.10 -36.42 -0.63
N SER A 597 3.19 -37.20 -0.57
CA SER A 597 4.38 -37.00 -1.39
C SER A 597 4.11 -36.96 -2.91
N SER A 598 3.03 -37.60 -3.37
CA SER A 598 2.58 -37.60 -4.76
C SER A 598 1.98 -36.25 -5.24
N HIS A 599 1.67 -35.33 -4.32
CA HIS A 599 1.01 -34.05 -4.61
C HIS A 599 1.86 -32.81 -4.27
N ARG A 600 3.20 -32.93 -4.33
CA ARG A 600 4.15 -31.83 -4.02
C ARG A 600 3.95 -30.56 -4.86
N ASN A 601 3.43 -30.67 -6.07
CA ASN A 601 3.09 -29.53 -6.94
C ASN A 601 1.97 -28.65 -6.37
N CYS A 602 1.19 -29.13 -5.39
CA CYS A 602 0.15 -28.39 -4.71
C CYS A 602 0.61 -27.77 -3.37
N LEU A 603 1.91 -27.85 -3.04
CA LEU A 603 2.45 -27.37 -1.77
C LEU A 603 2.19 -25.88 -1.54
N GLU A 604 2.36 -25.05 -2.57
CA GLU A 604 2.08 -23.61 -2.46
C GLU A 604 0.61 -23.33 -2.13
N SER A 605 -0.33 -23.95 -2.86
CA SER A 605 -1.77 -23.81 -2.60
C SER A 605 -2.20 -24.38 -1.24
N PHE A 606 -1.52 -25.42 -0.77
CA PHE A 606 -1.76 -25.98 0.57
C PHE A 606 -1.28 -25.04 1.68
N LEU A 607 -0.11 -24.43 1.52
CA LEU A 607 0.42 -23.44 2.46
C LEU A 607 -0.42 -22.15 2.43
N GLU A 608 -0.89 -21.74 1.25
CA GLU A 608 -1.82 -20.62 1.08
C GLU A 608 -3.13 -20.87 1.83
N ALA A 609 -3.76 -22.04 1.62
CA ALA A 609 -4.97 -22.42 2.37
C ALA A 609 -4.72 -22.52 3.88
N ALA A 610 -3.56 -23.02 4.30
CA ALA A 610 -3.17 -23.05 5.71
C ALA A 610 -3.03 -21.65 6.30
N SER A 611 -2.43 -20.73 5.55
CA SER A 611 -2.32 -19.32 5.90
C SER A 611 -3.70 -18.69 6.06
N THR A 612 -4.59 -18.86 5.07
CA THR A 612 -5.98 -18.40 5.13
C THR A 612 -6.71 -18.94 6.37
N MET A 613 -6.63 -20.25 6.64
CA MET A 613 -7.27 -20.85 7.82
C MET A 613 -6.69 -20.36 9.14
N SER A 614 -5.38 -20.06 9.20
CA SER A 614 -4.72 -19.52 10.40
C SER A 614 -5.27 -18.14 10.79
N GLN A 615 -5.77 -17.38 9.81
CA GLN A 615 -6.22 -16.01 9.97
C GLN A 615 -7.72 -15.91 10.28
N LEU A 616 -8.40 -17.06 10.41
CA LEU A 616 -9.83 -17.16 10.64
C LEU A 616 -10.14 -17.66 12.05
N SER A 617 -10.22 -16.73 13.01
CA SER A 617 -10.71 -17.03 14.36
C SER A 617 -12.22 -16.83 14.44
N HIS A 618 -12.99 -17.91 14.47
CA HIS A 618 -14.41 -17.85 14.76
C HIS A 618 -14.80 -19.04 15.65
N LYS A 619 -15.74 -18.82 16.58
CA LYS A 619 -16.26 -19.85 17.53
C LYS A 619 -16.85 -21.12 16.87
N HIS A 620 -16.91 -21.16 15.54
CA HIS A 620 -17.48 -22.23 14.73
C HIS A 620 -16.51 -22.73 13.65
N LEU A 621 -15.26 -22.26 13.66
CA LEU A 621 -14.20 -22.74 12.78
C LEU A 621 -13.21 -23.55 13.61
N VAL A 622 -12.66 -24.60 13.01
CA VAL A 622 -11.64 -25.45 13.66
C VAL A 622 -10.35 -24.63 13.77
N LEU A 623 -9.81 -24.53 14.98
CA LEU A 623 -8.60 -23.76 15.23
C LEU A 623 -7.39 -24.43 14.58
N LEU A 624 -6.59 -23.63 13.85
CA LEU A 624 -5.31 -24.08 13.32
C LEU A 624 -4.19 -23.73 14.30
N HIS A 625 -3.43 -24.73 14.74
CA HIS A 625 -2.35 -24.58 15.71
C HIS A 625 -0.97 -24.36 15.09
N GLY A 626 -0.74 -24.76 13.83
CA GLY A 626 0.54 -24.54 13.16
C GLY A 626 0.71 -25.28 11.84
N VAL A 627 1.77 -24.93 11.10
CA VAL A 627 2.12 -25.51 9.79
C VAL A 627 3.62 -25.81 9.71
N SER A 628 4.00 -26.95 9.14
CA SER A 628 5.40 -27.33 8.90
C SER A 628 5.89 -26.78 7.55
N LEU A 629 6.81 -25.83 7.63
CA LEU A 629 7.59 -25.28 6.52
C LEU A 629 8.96 -25.96 6.57
N GLY A 630 9.12 -27.10 5.91
CA GLY A 630 10.38 -27.86 5.92
C GLY A 630 11.56 -26.94 5.57
N LYS A 631 12.54 -26.82 6.48
CA LYS A 631 13.77 -26.08 6.20
C LYS A 631 14.83 -27.04 5.67
N ASP A 632 15.34 -26.74 4.48
CA ASP A 632 16.62 -27.25 3.99
C ASP A 632 17.69 -26.97 5.03
N SER A 633 18.21 -28.05 5.63
CA SER A 633 19.24 -27.99 6.65
C SER A 633 20.44 -28.83 6.19
N GLU A 634 21.08 -28.46 5.09
CA GLU A 634 22.50 -28.78 4.90
C GLU A 634 23.34 -27.77 5.68
N CYS A 635 23.30 -27.86 7.00
CA CYS A 635 24.33 -27.26 7.84
C CYS A 635 25.51 -28.23 7.86
N HIS A 636 26.42 -28.12 6.88
CA HIS A 636 27.75 -28.71 6.98
C HIS A 636 28.56 -27.96 8.05
N GLY A 637 28.29 -28.28 9.32
CA GLY A 637 29.14 -27.90 10.43
C GLY A 637 30.43 -28.72 10.38
N ARG A 638 31.56 -28.06 10.13
CA ARG A 638 32.90 -28.63 10.33
C ARG A 638 32.98 -29.26 11.73
N ARG A 639 33.21 -30.57 11.80
CA ARG A 639 33.59 -31.22 13.07
C ARG A 639 35.02 -30.80 13.43
N ASP A 640 35.16 -30.26 14.63
CA ASP A 640 36.45 -30.05 15.29
C ASP A 640 37.05 -31.43 15.65
N PRO A 641 38.23 -31.81 15.15
CA PRO A 641 38.82 -33.13 15.36
C PRO A 641 39.45 -33.35 16.76
N ARG A 642 39.21 -32.50 17.76
CA ARG A 642 39.85 -32.61 19.09
C ARG A 642 38.89 -32.69 20.29
N ALA A 643 37.64 -33.11 20.11
CA ALA A 643 36.75 -33.37 21.23
C ALA A 643 36.79 -34.86 21.66
N PRO A 644 36.96 -35.18 22.96
CA PRO A 644 36.96 -36.56 23.45
C PRO A 644 35.55 -37.19 23.38
N PRO A 645 35.45 -38.53 23.28
CA PRO A 645 34.17 -39.22 23.12
C PRO A 645 33.41 -39.32 24.45
N GLU A 646 32.26 -38.66 24.54
CA GLU A 646 31.25 -38.91 25.58
C GLU A 646 30.56 -40.26 25.35
N PRO A 647 30.31 -41.07 26.40
CA PRO A 647 29.71 -42.40 26.26
C PRO A 647 28.16 -42.33 26.26
N PHE A 648 27.56 -43.09 25.34
CA PHE A 648 26.17 -43.57 25.38
C PHE A 648 25.06 -42.52 25.61
N ALA A 649 24.77 -41.72 24.57
CA ALA A 649 23.40 -41.30 24.30
C ALA A 649 22.85 -42.13 23.14
N GLY A 650 21.67 -42.73 23.32
CA GLY A 650 21.00 -43.56 22.32
C GLY A 650 20.77 -42.86 20.97
N PRO A 651 20.28 -43.59 19.95
CA PRO A 651 20.11 -43.02 18.62
C PRO A 651 19.22 -41.77 18.71
N PRO A 652 19.56 -40.68 17.98
CA PRO A 652 18.73 -39.49 17.99
C PRO A 652 17.32 -39.87 17.53
N LEU A 653 16.33 -39.65 18.40
CA LEU A 653 14.93 -39.77 18.03
C LEU A 653 14.69 -38.87 16.82
N SER A 654 14.27 -39.53 15.75
CA SER A 654 14.20 -39.13 14.34
C SER A 654 13.27 -37.94 14.05
N PRO A 655 13.14 -37.54 12.77
CA PRO A 655 13.64 -36.32 12.15
C PRO A 655 12.65 -35.14 12.20
N ALA A 656 13.10 -33.96 11.74
CA ALA A 656 12.21 -32.83 11.47
C ALA A 656 11.03 -33.25 10.56
N TRP A 657 9.83 -32.73 10.84
CA TRP A 657 8.65 -32.98 10.01
C TRP A 657 8.90 -32.59 8.54
N PRO A 658 8.45 -33.39 7.56
CA PRO A 658 8.49 -32.97 6.16
C PRO A 658 7.67 -31.68 5.93
N PRO A 659 7.98 -30.90 4.89
CA PRO A 659 7.14 -29.76 4.50
C PRO A 659 5.72 -30.23 4.16
N GLY A 660 4.72 -29.42 4.50
CA GLY A 660 3.32 -29.71 4.16
C GLY A 660 2.54 -30.47 5.23
N VAL A 661 2.77 -30.16 6.51
CA VAL A 661 1.99 -30.71 7.63
C VAL A 661 1.20 -29.59 8.28
N MET A 662 -0.09 -29.79 8.52
CA MET A 662 -0.99 -28.85 9.16
C MET A 662 -1.56 -29.43 10.45
N VAL A 663 -1.48 -28.69 11.56
CA VAL A 663 -1.94 -29.14 12.89
C VAL A 663 -3.20 -28.38 13.26
N GLN A 664 -4.34 -29.06 13.33
CA GLN A 664 -5.65 -28.50 13.65
C GLN A 664 -6.19 -29.04 14.96
N GLU A 665 -7.09 -28.33 15.62
CA GLU A 665 -7.82 -28.83 16.78
C GLU A 665 -8.68 -30.04 16.39
N HIS A 666 -8.71 -31.08 17.21
CA HIS A 666 -9.57 -32.24 16.95
C HIS A 666 -11.02 -31.96 17.36
N VAL A 667 -11.90 -31.78 16.37
CA VAL A 667 -13.34 -31.62 16.59
C VAL A 667 -14.10 -32.84 16.04
N ARG A 668 -14.90 -33.50 16.89
CA ARG A 668 -15.63 -34.74 16.53
C ARG A 668 -16.72 -34.49 15.47
N HIS A 669 -17.37 -33.32 15.53
CA HIS A 669 -18.39 -32.85 14.56
C HIS A 669 -18.29 -31.33 14.41
N GLY A 670 -18.11 -30.83 13.18
CA GLY A 670 -18.14 -29.40 12.92
C GLY A 670 -19.55 -28.81 13.06
N PRO A 671 -19.70 -27.48 13.17
CA PRO A 671 -21.01 -26.84 13.31
C PRO A 671 -21.98 -27.14 12.17
N LEU A 672 -21.46 -27.30 10.94
CA LEU A 672 -22.24 -27.74 9.79
C LEU A 672 -22.67 -29.20 9.91
N ASP A 673 -21.81 -30.09 10.41
CA ASP A 673 -22.14 -31.51 10.62
C ASP A 673 -23.23 -31.69 11.69
N LEU A 674 -23.15 -30.91 12.77
CA LEU A 674 -24.17 -30.88 13.82
C LEU A 674 -25.51 -30.37 13.28
N TYR A 675 -25.49 -29.30 12.48
CA TYR A 675 -26.70 -28.77 11.84
C TYR A 675 -27.32 -29.78 10.86
N LEU A 676 -26.51 -30.41 10.01
CA LEU A 676 -26.94 -31.41 9.02
C LEU A 676 -27.49 -32.68 9.68
N ARG A 677 -26.92 -33.11 10.80
CA ARG A 677 -27.46 -34.23 11.58
C ARG A 677 -28.79 -33.88 12.23
N LYS A 678 -28.91 -32.69 12.82
CA LYS A 678 -30.14 -32.25 13.50
C LYS A 678 -31.30 -32.01 12.53
N ASN A 679 -31.01 -31.60 11.29
CA ASN A 679 -32.02 -31.23 10.29
C ASN A 679 -32.04 -32.17 9.08
N ARG A 680 -31.63 -33.43 9.24
CA ARG A 680 -31.41 -34.39 8.13
C ARG A 680 -32.61 -34.56 7.20
N ALA A 681 -33.84 -34.43 7.71
CA ALA A 681 -35.08 -34.55 6.94
C ALA A 681 -35.50 -33.24 6.22
N ALA A 682 -35.02 -32.08 6.66
CA ALA A 682 -35.38 -30.77 6.12
C ALA A 682 -34.36 -30.21 5.12
N VAL A 683 -33.16 -30.81 5.07
CA VAL A 683 -32.05 -30.30 4.24
C VAL A 683 -31.96 -31.06 2.92
N THR A 684 -32.42 -30.42 1.85
CA THR A 684 -32.37 -30.95 0.48
C THR A 684 -30.94 -30.94 -0.08
N THR A 685 -30.68 -31.80 -1.08
CA THR A 685 -29.39 -31.83 -1.80
C THR A 685 -29.04 -30.47 -2.43
N GLY A 686 -30.05 -29.72 -2.89
CA GLY A 686 -29.87 -28.36 -3.44
C GLY A 686 -29.39 -27.36 -2.39
N TRP A 687 -29.88 -27.45 -1.15
CA TRP A 687 -29.41 -26.61 -0.04
C TRP A 687 -27.95 -26.93 0.29
N LYS A 688 -27.58 -28.21 0.37
CA LYS A 688 -26.20 -28.64 0.62
C LYS A 688 -25.24 -28.11 -0.44
N LEU A 689 -25.65 -28.17 -1.71
CA LEU A 689 -24.85 -27.64 -2.83
C LEU A 689 -24.71 -26.11 -2.76
N THR A 690 -25.76 -25.41 -2.33
CA THR A 690 -25.75 -23.95 -2.17
C THR A 690 -24.83 -23.51 -1.04
N VAL A 691 -24.89 -24.19 0.11
CA VAL A 691 -24.02 -23.92 1.25
C VAL A 691 -22.56 -24.28 0.92
N ALA A 692 -22.32 -25.40 0.22
CA ALA A 692 -20.98 -25.74 -0.26
C ALA A 692 -20.44 -24.68 -1.24
N LYS A 693 -21.27 -24.16 -2.15
CA LYS A 693 -20.89 -23.03 -3.02
C LYS A 693 -20.61 -21.76 -2.23
N GLN A 694 -21.43 -21.41 -1.24
CA GLN A 694 -21.21 -20.21 -0.43
C GLN A 694 -19.96 -20.32 0.44
N LEU A 695 -19.70 -21.50 1.02
CA LEU A 695 -18.46 -21.78 1.74
C LEU A 695 -17.25 -21.76 0.81
N ALA A 696 -17.36 -22.32 -0.40
CA ALA A 696 -16.30 -22.23 -1.40
C ALA A 696 -16.07 -20.77 -1.86
N TYR A 697 -17.12 -19.96 -1.99
CA TYR A 697 -16.99 -18.52 -2.27
C TYR A 697 -16.34 -17.76 -1.12
N ALA A 698 -16.70 -18.07 0.13
CA ALA A 698 -16.08 -17.48 1.31
C ALA A 698 -14.62 -17.89 1.45
N LEU A 699 -14.27 -19.16 1.18
CA LEU A 699 -12.91 -19.69 1.22
C LEU A 699 -12.05 -19.34 -0.01
N ASN A 700 -12.65 -18.83 -1.07
CA ASN A 700 -11.94 -18.27 -2.23
C ASN A 700 -11.80 -16.73 -2.11
N TYR A 701 -12.43 -16.15 -1.08
CA TYR A 701 -12.38 -14.73 -0.72
C TYR A 701 -11.42 -14.48 0.46
N LEU A 702 -11.33 -15.44 1.38
CA LEU A 702 -10.32 -15.55 2.42
C LEU A 702 -9.07 -16.21 1.83
#